data_AF-A0A6A6RPN9-F1
#
_entry.id   AF-A0A6A6RPN9-F1
#
_cell.length_a   1.000
_cell.length_b   1.000
_cell.length_c   1.000
_cell.angle_alpha   90.00
_cell.angle_beta   90.00
_cell.angle_gamma   90.00
#
_symmetry.space_group_name_H-M   'P 1'
#
loop_
_entity.id
_entity.type
_entity.pdbx_description
1 polymer ?
#
loop_
_entity_poly.entity_id
_entity_poly.type
_entity_poly.pdbx_seq_one_letter_code
_entity_poly.pdbx_strand_id
1 'polypeptide(L)'
;MDRIRIPKVENVKLWRRGNHVVGTLHVMPHHLVFIGPPPPTAPASGRPRPKETWITYPIISHCSLRPSPAPQMKPTLRLRCRDFTFFAFEFSDDKQARDVYESIRSLTCKVGRLDKLQAFTYTPKAPESECEGWRLYDPRKEWKRQGISPKDTEKGWRISEINVEYKFSATYPNLIVVPTKVSDSVLRYAGEYRSRQRIPALVYRHPINNCSITRSSQPTPGISGKRNAQDERLIASIFATNRGWRATQNPDTTPAASSPESSVVNLNDSAADGSITGVEDAEAVSSTQTTMVDLTGSDETEPELPKVYGAQQRNNLIVDARPTVNAMAMQVIGKGSEDMKYYPNAQKAYLGIDNIHVMRQSLDQVVDALKDSDMADLPPNKQLLANSRWIKHISNILAGATQIAKTVGIMHSHVLIHCSDGWDRTSQLSALGQICLDPYYRTIEGFIVLVEKDWLSFGHMFRHRSGLLSSDKWFQIENERIDRNRNSQGGGGFGDVLRGARGLWSRPNGSTDSLEQDPNGADLQNAPEVTSGTDLVNPTLASSRISVTEEHRETKVNELSPVFHQFLDATYQLLYQNPTRFEFNERFLKRVFYHLYSCQYGTFLFDNEKERVEARAAERTRSVWDYFLCRKEEFSNKKYDPTVDDSVRGKERIIFPRTAETRWWAEFFGRTDEEMNSFGTYIHA
;
A
#
# COMPACT_ATOMS: atom_id res chain seq x y z
N MET A 1 -0.90 -22.04 -27.76
CA MET A 1 -1.60 -23.11 -27.03
C MET A 1 -0.64 -24.18 -26.52
N ASP A 2 0.63 -24.12 -26.92
CA ASP A 2 1.67 -25.14 -26.73
C ASP A 2 2.10 -25.42 -25.28
N ARG A 3 1.47 -24.76 -24.30
CA ARG A 3 1.76 -24.91 -22.86
C ARG A 3 0.71 -25.72 -22.10
N ILE A 4 -0.47 -25.93 -22.69
CA ILE A 4 -1.56 -26.71 -22.10
C ILE A 4 -1.38 -28.16 -22.53
N ARG A 5 -1.09 -29.05 -21.57
CA ARG A 5 -0.95 -30.49 -21.83
C ARG A 5 -2.31 -31.19 -21.91
N ILE A 6 -3.26 -30.72 -21.12
CA ILE A 6 -4.62 -31.25 -21.07
C ILE A 6 -5.63 -30.10 -20.92
N PRO A 7 -6.47 -29.82 -21.94
CA PRO A 7 -7.37 -28.66 -21.92
C PRO A 7 -8.66 -28.91 -21.13
N LYS A 8 -9.07 -30.18 -20.99
CA LYS A 8 -10.32 -30.58 -20.34
C LYS A 8 -10.12 -31.89 -19.60
N VAL A 9 -10.63 -31.97 -18.37
CA VAL A 9 -10.67 -33.19 -17.56
C VAL A 9 -12.07 -33.37 -17.00
N GLU A 10 -12.70 -34.49 -17.32
CA GLU A 10 -14.04 -34.84 -16.82
C GLU A 10 -13.96 -35.63 -15.51
N ASN A 11 -15.07 -35.69 -14.78
CA ASN A 11 -15.19 -36.46 -13.53
C ASN A 11 -14.18 -36.08 -12.44
N VAL A 12 -13.76 -34.81 -12.41
CA VAL A 12 -12.89 -34.27 -11.37
C VAL A 12 -13.75 -33.93 -10.15
N LYS A 13 -13.33 -34.39 -8.98
CA LYS A 13 -14.00 -34.02 -7.73
C LYS A 13 -13.31 -32.80 -7.13
N LEU A 14 -14.03 -31.69 -7.05
CA LEU A 14 -13.58 -30.47 -6.39
C LEU A 14 -14.05 -30.47 -4.93
N TRP A 15 -13.10 -30.41 -4.01
CA TRP A 15 -13.29 -30.25 -2.58
C TRP A 15 -13.12 -28.78 -2.18
N ARG A 16 -14.04 -28.31 -1.32
CA ARG A 16 -13.99 -26.99 -0.68
C ARG A 16 -14.73 -27.03 0.65
N ARG A 17 -14.04 -26.73 1.75
CA ARG A 17 -14.59 -26.73 3.12
C ARG A 17 -15.33 -28.03 3.46
N GLY A 18 -14.69 -29.17 3.19
CA GLY A 18 -15.26 -30.50 3.46
C GLY A 18 -16.39 -30.94 2.53
N ASN A 19 -16.97 -30.02 1.75
CA ASN A 19 -17.95 -30.35 0.74
C ASN A 19 -17.24 -30.69 -0.58
N HIS A 20 -17.84 -31.57 -1.37
CA HIS A 20 -17.31 -31.88 -2.69
C HIS A 20 -18.38 -31.94 -3.77
N VAL A 21 -17.95 -31.64 -4.98
CA VAL A 21 -18.79 -31.66 -6.18
C VAL A 21 -17.98 -32.29 -7.30
N VAL A 22 -18.60 -33.21 -8.05
CA VAL A 22 -17.99 -33.80 -9.24
C VAL A 22 -18.36 -32.96 -10.46
N GLY A 23 -17.40 -32.66 -11.30
CA GLY A 23 -17.61 -31.80 -12.46
C GLY A 23 -16.50 -31.93 -13.49
N THR A 24 -16.43 -30.95 -14.38
CA THR A 24 -15.42 -30.86 -15.43
C THR A 24 -14.47 -29.71 -15.15
N LEU A 25 -13.17 -29.97 -15.20
CA LEU A 25 -12.12 -28.96 -15.09
C LEU A 25 -11.60 -28.59 -16.48
N HIS A 26 -11.64 -27.31 -16.81
CA HIS A 26 -11.06 -26.73 -18.02
C HIS A 26 -9.80 -25.95 -17.69
N VAL A 27 -8.74 -26.18 -18.47
CA VAL A 27 -7.46 -25.47 -18.39
C VAL A 27 -7.40 -24.50 -19.57
N MET A 28 -7.60 -23.22 -19.27
CA MET A 28 -7.63 -22.13 -20.27
C MET A 28 -6.32 -21.34 -20.23
N PRO A 29 -6.00 -20.48 -21.21
CA PRO A 29 -4.73 -19.73 -21.21
C PRO A 29 -4.49 -18.81 -19.99
N HIS A 30 -5.56 -18.31 -19.36
CA HIS A 30 -5.47 -17.35 -18.24
C HIS A 30 -6.16 -17.83 -16.96
N HIS A 31 -6.93 -18.94 -17.02
CA HIS A 31 -7.79 -19.40 -15.93
C HIS A 31 -7.90 -20.92 -15.87
N LEU A 32 -8.23 -21.41 -14.68
CA LEU A 32 -8.95 -22.67 -14.53
C LEU A 32 -10.44 -22.38 -14.40
N VAL A 33 -11.25 -23.20 -15.07
CA VAL A 33 -12.71 -23.15 -14.96
C VAL A 33 -13.22 -24.51 -14.56
N PHE A 34 -13.80 -24.61 -13.36
CA PHE A 34 -14.48 -25.82 -12.92
C PHE A 34 -15.99 -25.67 -13.10
N ILE A 35 -16.61 -26.62 -13.78
CA ILE A 35 -18.04 -26.64 -14.10
C ILE A 35 -18.67 -27.80 -13.35
N GLY A 36 -19.45 -27.47 -12.31
CA GLY A 36 -20.22 -28.45 -11.53
C GLY A 36 -21.65 -28.63 -12.04
N PRO A 37 -22.41 -29.59 -11.48
CA PRO A 37 -23.82 -29.76 -11.78
C PRO A 37 -24.61 -28.51 -11.38
N PRO A 38 -25.78 -28.28 -12.01
CA PRO A 38 -26.64 -27.17 -11.63
C PRO A 38 -27.09 -27.29 -10.16
N PRO A 39 -27.29 -26.15 -9.47
CA PRO A 39 -27.77 -26.16 -8.10
C PRO A 39 -29.17 -26.79 -8.01
N PRO A 40 -29.46 -27.56 -6.95
CA PRO A 40 -30.73 -28.28 -6.78
C PRO A 40 -31.96 -27.35 -6.65
N THR A 41 -31.75 -26.06 -6.41
CA THR A 41 -32.80 -25.04 -6.20
C THR A 41 -33.15 -24.22 -7.46
N ALA A 42 -32.70 -24.63 -8.65
CA ALA A 42 -33.01 -23.89 -9.87
C ALA A 42 -34.52 -23.96 -10.20
N PRO A 43 -35.20 -22.83 -10.47
CA PRO A 43 -36.62 -22.82 -10.82
C PRO A 43 -36.88 -23.63 -12.10
N ALA A 44 -38.03 -24.31 -12.17
CA ALA A 44 -38.43 -25.16 -13.31
C ALA A 44 -38.61 -24.39 -14.64
N SER A 45 -38.62 -23.05 -14.60
CA SER A 45 -38.74 -22.15 -15.76
C SER A 45 -37.36 -21.64 -16.22
N GLY A 46 -36.55 -22.54 -16.79
CA GLY A 46 -35.30 -22.18 -17.46
C GLY A 46 -34.30 -23.34 -17.43
N ARG A 47 -33.50 -23.51 -18.49
CA ARG A 47 -32.42 -24.52 -18.48
C ARG A 47 -31.50 -24.22 -17.28
N PRO A 48 -31.37 -25.12 -16.29
CA PRO A 48 -30.61 -24.84 -15.10
C PRO A 48 -29.13 -24.71 -15.48
N ARG A 49 -28.56 -23.52 -15.25
CA ARG A 49 -27.17 -23.24 -15.63
C ARG A 49 -26.23 -23.95 -14.64
N PRO A 50 -25.20 -24.66 -15.14
CA PRO A 50 -24.21 -25.27 -14.28
C PRO A 50 -23.47 -24.21 -13.45
N LYS A 51 -23.05 -24.55 -12.24
CA LYS A 51 -22.28 -23.65 -11.39
C LYS A 51 -20.82 -23.63 -11.85
N GLU A 52 -20.35 -22.48 -12.28
CA GLU A 52 -18.96 -22.28 -12.70
C GLU A 52 -18.12 -21.66 -11.58
N THR A 53 -16.91 -22.18 -11.41
CA THR A 53 -15.89 -21.62 -10.52
C THR A 53 -14.66 -21.24 -11.33
N TRP A 54 -14.34 -19.95 -11.34
CA TRP A 54 -13.25 -19.38 -12.10
C TRP A 54 -12.07 -19.07 -11.19
N ILE A 55 -10.87 -19.54 -11.56
CA ILE A 55 -9.63 -19.32 -10.80
C ILE A 55 -8.62 -18.70 -11.77
N THR A 56 -8.27 -17.43 -11.56
CA THR A 56 -7.25 -16.76 -12.36
C THR A 56 -5.88 -17.31 -11.99
N TYR A 57 -4.98 -17.44 -12.94
CA TYR A 57 -3.66 -17.98 -12.63
C TYR A 57 -2.83 -17.16 -11.63
N PRO A 58 -2.80 -15.81 -11.68
CA PRO A 58 -1.94 -15.05 -10.78
C PRO A 58 -2.43 -15.00 -9.32
N ILE A 59 -3.69 -15.40 -9.06
CA ILE A 59 -4.20 -15.54 -7.69
C ILE A 59 -3.69 -16.79 -6.98
N ILE A 60 -3.15 -17.77 -7.72
CA ILE A 60 -2.62 -19.01 -7.14
C ILE A 60 -1.28 -18.70 -6.46
N SER A 61 -1.22 -18.86 -5.14
CA SER A 61 -0.01 -18.66 -4.34
C SER A 61 0.75 -19.95 -4.09
N HIS A 62 0.06 -21.10 -4.05
CA HIS A 62 0.67 -22.42 -3.89
C HIS A 62 -0.08 -23.47 -4.68
N CYS A 63 0.66 -24.38 -5.31
CA CYS A 63 0.13 -25.50 -6.08
C CYS A 63 0.89 -26.76 -5.67
N SER A 64 0.24 -27.66 -4.93
CA SER A 64 0.85 -28.91 -4.48
C SER A 64 0.13 -30.12 -5.06
N LEU A 65 0.85 -30.95 -5.81
CA LEU A 65 0.36 -32.23 -6.30
C LEU A 65 0.75 -33.33 -5.31
N ARG A 66 -0.24 -34.10 -4.84
CA ARG A 66 -0.05 -35.36 -4.15
C ARG A 66 -0.37 -36.49 -5.13
N PRO A 67 0.64 -37.20 -5.66
CA PRO A 67 0.42 -38.41 -6.43
C PRO A 67 -0.27 -39.48 -5.59
N SER A 68 -0.91 -40.46 -6.24
CA SER A 68 -1.57 -41.59 -5.57
C SER A 68 -0.57 -42.33 -4.67
N PRO A 69 -0.67 -42.25 -3.33
CA PRO A 69 0.30 -42.90 -2.43
C PRO A 69 0.13 -44.42 -2.41
N ALA A 70 -1.04 -44.93 -2.79
CA ALA A 70 -1.36 -46.34 -2.92
C ALA A 70 -2.40 -46.52 -4.05
N PRO A 71 -2.53 -47.72 -4.67
CA PRO A 71 -3.43 -47.94 -5.80
C PRO A 71 -4.91 -47.61 -5.54
N GLN A 72 -5.34 -47.63 -4.28
CA GLN A 72 -6.72 -47.33 -3.88
C GLN A 72 -6.96 -45.84 -3.59
N MET A 73 -5.91 -45.02 -3.48
CA MET A 73 -6.01 -43.59 -3.20
C MET A 73 -5.84 -42.80 -4.48
N LYS A 74 -6.71 -41.80 -4.69
CA LYS A 74 -6.70 -40.96 -5.88
C LYS A 74 -5.71 -39.80 -5.75
N PRO A 75 -5.11 -39.35 -6.86
CA PRO A 75 -4.20 -38.22 -6.83
C PRO A 75 -4.97 -36.91 -6.61
N THR A 76 -4.36 -36.02 -5.82
CA THR A 76 -4.99 -34.77 -5.41
C THR A 76 -4.09 -33.58 -5.72
N LEU A 77 -4.64 -32.57 -6.40
CA LEU A 77 -4.00 -31.27 -6.63
C LEU A 77 -4.61 -30.23 -5.70
N ARG A 78 -3.83 -29.65 -4.79
CA ARG A 78 -4.28 -28.60 -3.88
C ARG A 78 -3.78 -27.25 -4.35
N LEU A 79 -4.69 -26.28 -4.48
CA LEU A 79 -4.41 -24.89 -4.79
C LEU A 79 -4.70 -24.03 -3.56
N ARG A 80 -3.73 -23.21 -3.17
CA ARG A 80 -3.92 -22.12 -2.21
C ARG A 80 -3.92 -20.81 -2.99
N CYS A 81 -4.95 -20.00 -2.79
CA CYS A 81 -5.08 -18.73 -3.47
C CYS A 81 -4.76 -17.57 -2.51
N ARG A 82 -4.39 -16.43 -3.09
CA ARG A 82 -4.04 -15.20 -2.35
C ARG A 82 -5.23 -14.53 -1.68
N ASP A 83 -6.44 -14.88 -2.08
CA ASP A 83 -7.71 -14.48 -1.46
C ASP A 83 -8.19 -15.46 -0.40
N PHE A 84 -7.30 -16.32 0.11
CA PHE A 84 -7.61 -17.30 1.15
C PHE A 84 -8.66 -18.33 0.72
N THR A 85 -8.92 -18.47 -0.58
CA THR A 85 -9.67 -19.59 -1.11
C THR A 85 -8.73 -20.79 -1.32
N PHE A 86 -9.15 -21.94 -0.79
CA PHE A 86 -8.43 -23.21 -0.91
C PHE A 86 -9.25 -24.17 -1.76
N PHE A 87 -8.62 -24.82 -2.73
CA PHE A 87 -9.24 -25.81 -3.60
C PHE A 87 -8.44 -27.10 -3.53
N ALA A 88 -9.12 -28.25 -3.51
CA ALA A 88 -8.49 -29.55 -3.73
C ALA A 88 -9.22 -30.30 -4.84
N PHE A 89 -8.50 -30.67 -5.90
CA PHE A 89 -9.02 -31.41 -7.04
C PHE A 89 -8.52 -32.85 -6.97
N GLU A 90 -9.45 -33.79 -6.88
CA GLU A 90 -9.18 -35.23 -6.92
C GLU A 90 -9.45 -35.75 -8.34
N PHE A 91 -8.46 -36.43 -8.91
CA PHE A 91 -8.46 -36.92 -10.30
C PHE A 91 -8.66 -38.44 -10.36
N SER A 92 -8.96 -38.98 -11.55
CA SER A 92 -9.05 -40.43 -11.76
C SER A 92 -7.69 -41.13 -11.75
N ASP A 93 -6.66 -40.46 -12.27
CA ASP A 93 -5.33 -41.03 -12.48
C ASP A 93 -4.24 -39.96 -12.35
N ASP A 94 -3.01 -40.42 -12.06
CA ASP A 94 -1.86 -39.55 -11.82
C ASP A 94 -1.43 -38.76 -13.06
N LYS A 95 -1.65 -39.31 -14.25
CA LYS A 95 -1.24 -38.66 -15.50
C LYS A 95 -2.04 -37.38 -15.70
N GLN A 96 -3.36 -37.44 -15.56
CA GLN A 96 -4.22 -36.25 -15.65
C GLN A 96 -3.83 -35.19 -14.61
N ALA A 97 -3.65 -35.60 -13.34
CA ALA A 97 -3.29 -34.68 -12.27
C ALA A 97 -1.94 -33.98 -12.55
N ARG A 98 -0.95 -34.73 -13.06
CA ARG A 98 0.37 -34.20 -13.43
C ARG A 98 0.33 -33.30 -14.66
N ASP A 99 -0.47 -33.65 -15.67
CA ASP A 99 -0.65 -32.84 -16.88
C ASP A 99 -1.32 -31.49 -16.55
N VAL A 100 -2.31 -31.48 -15.65
CA VAL A 100 -2.92 -30.24 -15.14
C VAL A 100 -1.91 -29.42 -14.34
N TYR A 101 -1.19 -30.03 -13.40
CA TYR A 101 -0.17 -29.35 -12.58
C TYR A 101 0.90 -28.67 -13.45
N GLU A 102 1.46 -29.38 -14.42
CA GLU A 102 2.48 -28.84 -15.34
C GLU A 102 1.91 -27.76 -16.26
N SER A 103 0.64 -27.87 -16.66
CA SER A 103 -0.04 -26.83 -17.45
C SER A 103 -0.15 -25.53 -16.63
N ILE A 104 -0.62 -25.61 -15.37
CA ILE A 104 -0.71 -24.45 -14.47
C ILE A 104 0.68 -23.83 -14.27
N ARG A 105 1.69 -24.64 -13.98
CA ARG A 105 3.07 -24.18 -13.79
C ARG A 105 3.62 -23.47 -15.02
N SER A 106 3.38 -24.02 -16.22
CA SER A 106 3.83 -23.43 -17.49
C SER A 106 3.09 -22.14 -17.85
N LEU A 107 1.81 -22.03 -17.49
CA LEU A 107 0.97 -20.85 -17.73
C LEU A 107 1.15 -19.75 -16.69
N THR A 108 1.82 -20.03 -15.56
CA THR A 108 2.08 -19.06 -14.49
C THR A 108 3.55 -18.63 -14.44
N CYS A 109 4.48 -19.56 -14.23
CA CYS A 109 5.90 -19.24 -13.99
C CYS A 109 6.67 -18.88 -15.27
N LYS A 110 6.31 -19.49 -16.40
CA LYS A 110 7.05 -19.31 -17.67
C LYS A 110 6.53 -18.16 -18.51
N VAL A 111 5.64 -17.32 -17.96
CA VAL A 111 5.03 -16.19 -18.69
C VAL A 111 6.12 -15.18 -19.05
N GLY A 112 6.98 -14.83 -18.08
CA GLY A 112 8.19 -14.02 -18.24
C GLY A 112 7.96 -12.54 -18.57
N ARG A 113 6.75 -12.15 -18.99
CA ARG A 113 6.39 -10.80 -19.42
C ARG A 113 4.97 -10.44 -19.04
N LEU A 114 4.75 -9.18 -18.66
CA LEU A 114 3.43 -8.69 -18.25
C LEU A 114 2.42 -8.66 -19.39
N ASP A 115 2.87 -8.43 -20.63
CA ASP A 115 2.02 -8.31 -21.82
C ASP A 115 1.31 -9.62 -22.22
N LYS A 116 1.72 -10.74 -21.63
CA LYS A 116 1.06 -12.04 -21.77
C LYS A 116 -0.02 -12.30 -20.71
N LEU A 117 -0.19 -11.40 -19.74
CA LEU A 117 -1.29 -11.47 -18.77
C LEU A 117 -2.62 -11.14 -19.44
N GLN A 118 -3.72 -11.58 -18.83
CA GLN A 118 -5.07 -11.40 -19.38
C GLN A 118 -5.41 -9.93 -19.65
N ALA A 119 -4.89 -8.98 -18.88
CA ALA A 119 -5.15 -7.55 -19.05
C ALA A 119 -4.93 -7.02 -20.47
N PHE A 120 -4.02 -7.64 -21.24
CA PHE A 120 -3.68 -7.24 -22.60
C PHE A 120 -4.50 -7.97 -23.68
N THR A 121 -5.28 -8.98 -23.29
CA THR A 121 -6.18 -9.73 -24.19
C THR A 121 -7.65 -9.57 -23.80
N TYR A 122 -7.92 -9.00 -22.62
CA TYR A 122 -9.26 -8.82 -22.09
C TYR A 122 -10.05 -7.81 -22.92
N THR A 123 -11.18 -8.27 -23.46
CA THR A 123 -12.13 -7.43 -24.18
C THR A 123 -13.42 -7.34 -23.38
N PRO A 124 -13.72 -6.18 -22.76
CA PRO A 124 -14.93 -6.01 -21.96
C PRO A 124 -16.17 -6.00 -22.86
N LYS A 125 -17.32 -6.39 -22.30
CA LYS A 125 -18.64 -6.26 -22.94
C LYS A 125 -19.41 -5.11 -22.29
N ALA A 126 -20.42 -4.58 -22.98
CA ALA A 126 -21.33 -3.59 -22.39
C ALA A 126 -21.98 -4.15 -21.11
N PRO A 127 -22.18 -3.34 -20.05
CA PRO A 127 -21.93 -1.88 -19.97
C PRO A 127 -20.48 -1.48 -19.66
N GLU A 128 -19.60 -2.43 -19.38
CA GLU A 128 -18.21 -2.14 -18.95
C GLU A 128 -17.36 -1.51 -20.06
N SER A 129 -17.60 -1.90 -21.31
CA SER A 129 -16.92 -1.33 -22.48
C SER A 129 -17.19 0.16 -22.69
N GLU A 130 -18.28 0.69 -22.12
CA GLU A 130 -18.69 2.10 -22.25
C GLU A 130 -18.09 2.98 -21.15
N CYS A 131 -17.49 2.38 -20.12
CA CYS A 131 -16.83 3.13 -19.05
C CYS A 131 -15.42 3.58 -19.47
N GLU A 132 -14.96 4.70 -18.90
CA GLU A 132 -13.62 5.25 -19.13
C GLU A 132 -12.86 5.46 -17.81
N GLY A 133 -12.68 4.38 -17.05
CA GLY A 133 -12.07 4.38 -15.72
C GLY A 133 -10.62 4.88 -15.69
N TRP A 134 -9.88 4.82 -16.80
CA TRP A 134 -8.54 5.43 -16.88
C TRP A 134 -8.57 6.96 -16.80
N ARG A 135 -9.69 7.60 -17.15
CA ARG A 135 -9.85 9.07 -17.11
C ARG A 135 -10.42 9.59 -15.79
N LEU A 136 -10.78 8.70 -14.86
CA LEU A 136 -11.41 9.07 -13.60
C LEU A 136 -10.46 9.92 -12.74
N TYR A 137 -9.18 9.56 -12.69
CA TYR A 137 -8.17 10.33 -11.98
C TYR A 137 -7.47 11.32 -12.92
N ASP A 138 -7.65 12.61 -12.64
CA ASP A 138 -6.89 13.71 -13.23
C ASP A 138 -6.20 14.47 -12.08
N PRO A 139 -4.85 14.46 -12.02
CA PRO A 139 -4.12 15.13 -10.94
C PRO A 139 -4.49 16.61 -10.79
N ARG A 140 -4.68 17.34 -11.90
CA ARG A 140 -4.98 18.78 -11.85
C ARG A 140 -6.40 19.02 -11.32
N LYS A 141 -7.37 18.17 -11.68
CA LYS A 141 -8.73 18.26 -11.11
C LYS A 141 -8.73 17.96 -9.61
N GLU A 142 -7.97 16.96 -9.17
CA GLU A 142 -7.88 16.62 -7.74
C GLU A 142 -7.21 17.75 -6.94
N TRP A 143 -6.11 18.33 -7.43
CA TRP A 143 -5.51 19.49 -6.78
C TRP A 143 -6.43 20.70 -6.76
N LYS A 144 -7.17 20.95 -7.85
CA LYS A 144 -8.18 22.01 -7.89
C LYS A 144 -9.30 21.78 -6.87
N ARG A 145 -9.78 20.54 -6.69
CA ARG A 145 -10.76 20.17 -5.65
C ARG A 145 -10.22 20.48 -4.26
N GLN A 146 -8.94 20.18 -4.03
CA GLN A 146 -8.22 20.59 -2.83
C GLN A 146 -7.75 22.06 -2.87
N GLY A 147 -8.42 22.93 -3.65
CA GLY A 147 -8.19 24.38 -3.63
C GLY A 147 -6.83 24.84 -4.14
N ILE A 148 -6.08 24.02 -4.88
CA ILE A 148 -4.76 24.36 -5.42
C ILE A 148 -4.90 24.52 -6.93
N SER A 149 -4.68 25.73 -7.41
CA SER A 149 -4.72 26.03 -8.84
C SER A 149 -3.66 27.07 -9.20
N PRO A 150 -3.25 27.16 -10.47
CA PRO A 150 -2.30 28.19 -10.91
C PRO A 150 -2.76 29.63 -10.64
N LYS A 151 -4.08 29.85 -10.48
CA LYS A 151 -4.67 31.18 -10.21
C LYS A 151 -4.82 31.50 -8.71
N ASP A 152 -4.57 30.53 -7.84
CA ASP A 152 -4.86 30.62 -6.40
C ASP A 152 -3.58 30.35 -5.59
N THR A 153 -2.60 31.25 -5.78
CA THR A 153 -1.27 31.18 -5.14
C THR A 153 -1.29 31.60 -3.67
N GLU A 154 -2.38 32.25 -3.22
CA GLU A 154 -2.56 32.77 -1.86
C GLU A 154 -2.59 31.66 -0.81
N LYS A 155 -2.89 30.42 -1.20
CA LYS A 155 -2.92 29.25 -0.31
C LYS A 155 -1.53 28.65 -0.01
N GLY A 156 -0.46 29.21 -0.57
CA GLY A 156 0.93 28.84 -0.25
C GLY A 156 1.46 27.60 -0.96
N TRP A 157 0.72 27.03 -1.92
CA TRP A 157 1.10 25.83 -2.69
C TRP A 157 1.10 26.10 -4.20
N ARG A 158 2.02 25.47 -4.92
CA ARG A 158 2.12 25.48 -6.39
C ARG A 158 2.30 24.07 -6.96
N ILE A 159 1.86 23.87 -8.20
CA ILE A 159 2.14 22.65 -8.96
C ILE A 159 3.49 22.84 -9.68
N SER A 160 4.47 22.01 -9.37
CA SER A 160 5.75 21.94 -10.07
C SER A 160 5.68 20.92 -11.21
N GLU A 161 6.25 21.30 -12.35
CA GLU A 161 6.38 20.46 -13.54
C GLU A 161 7.79 19.87 -13.69
N ILE A 162 8.62 19.99 -12.65
CA ILE A 162 10.00 19.47 -12.62
C ILE A 162 10.12 17.98 -12.98
N ASN A 163 9.04 17.21 -12.76
CA ASN A 163 9.03 15.76 -12.95
C ASN A 163 8.16 15.30 -14.12
N VAL A 164 7.75 16.19 -15.05
CA VAL A 164 6.88 15.81 -16.19
C VAL A 164 7.45 14.67 -17.03
N GLU A 165 8.77 14.64 -17.20
CA GLU A 165 9.51 13.58 -17.92
C GLU A 165 10.05 12.48 -16.98
N TYR A 166 9.68 12.50 -15.69
CA TYR A 166 10.14 11.56 -14.66
C TYR A 166 11.66 11.52 -14.43
N LYS A 167 12.40 12.52 -14.92
CA LYS A 167 13.86 12.65 -14.77
C LYS A 167 14.28 13.07 -13.36
N PHE A 168 13.42 13.78 -12.64
CA PHE A 168 13.73 14.24 -11.28
C PHE A 168 13.49 13.15 -10.23
N SER A 169 12.41 12.37 -10.34
CA SER A 169 12.22 11.16 -9.55
C SER A 169 11.33 10.19 -10.33
N ALA A 170 11.94 9.09 -10.77
CA ALA A 170 11.29 8.07 -11.60
C ALA A 170 10.10 7.36 -10.91
N THR A 171 9.96 7.51 -9.58
CA THR A 171 8.92 6.83 -8.79
C THR A 171 7.88 7.79 -8.20
N TYR A 172 8.00 9.09 -8.46
CA TYR A 172 7.00 10.10 -8.12
C TYR A 172 6.12 10.44 -9.33
N PRO A 173 4.96 11.05 -9.08
CA PRO A 173 4.10 11.47 -10.17
C PRO A 173 4.73 12.56 -11.03
N ASN A 174 4.21 12.72 -12.24
CA ASN A 174 4.70 13.73 -13.19
C ASN A 174 4.50 15.18 -12.68
N LEU A 175 3.43 15.42 -11.91
CA LEU A 175 3.11 16.67 -11.26
C LEU A 175 3.30 16.56 -9.75
N ILE A 176 4.12 17.44 -9.18
CA ILE A 176 4.45 17.44 -7.75
C ILE A 176 4.01 18.77 -7.14
N VAL A 177 3.24 18.73 -6.06
CA VAL A 177 2.78 19.95 -5.37
C VAL A 177 3.70 20.29 -4.20
N VAL A 178 4.20 21.52 -4.21
CA VAL A 178 5.24 22.04 -3.30
C VAL A 178 4.90 23.48 -2.85
N PRO A 179 5.54 24.03 -1.81
CA PRO A 179 5.26 25.40 -1.39
C PRO A 179 5.61 26.44 -2.46
N THR A 180 4.80 27.50 -2.58
CA THR A 180 5.00 28.58 -3.57
C THR A 180 6.36 29.28 -3.40
N LYS A 181 6.87 29.37 -2.16
CA LYS A 181 8.16 29.99 -1.81
C LYS A 181 9.40 29.16 -2.18
N VAL A 182 9.22 27.92 -2.66
CA VAL A 182 10.30 27.01 -3.02
C VAL A 182 10.37 26.90 -4.54
N SER A 183 11.53 27.21 -5.15
CA SER A 183 11.74 27.08 -6.59
C SER A 183 12.18 25.66 -6.99
N ASP A 184 12.04 25.31 -8.26
CA ASP A 184 12.48 23.99 -8.77
C ASP A 184 13.99 23.77 -8.60
N SER A 185 14.81 24.83 -8.61
CA SER A 185 16.24 24.72 -8.30
C SER A 185 16.49 24.26 -6.87
N VAL A 186 15.72 24.76 -5.90
CA VAL A 186 15.80 24.28 -4.49
C VAL A 186 15.39 22.81 -4.42
N LEU A 187 14.38 22.38 -5.19
CA LEU A 187 13.94 20.99 -5.22
C LEU A 187 15.04 20.04 -5.74
N ARG A 188 15.83 20.45 -6.75
CA ARG A 188 16.95 19.64 -7.27
C ARG A 188 17.96 19.31 -6.16
N TYR A 189 18.42 20.32 -5.43
CA TYR A 189 19.38 20.14 -4.33
C TYR A 189 18.78 19.42 -3.11
N ALA A 190 17.52 19.67 -2.79
CA ALA A 190 16.83 18.93 -1.71
C ALA A 190 16.63 17.45 -2.09
N GLY A 191 16.38 17.18 -3.38
CA GLY A 191 16.21 15.83 -3.92
C GLY A 191 17.41 14.92 -3.70
N GLU A 192 18.64 15.44 -3.84
CA GLU A 192 19.87 14.69 -3.59
C GLU A 192 20.00 14.18 -2.14
N TYR A 193 19.37 14.88 -1.20
CA TYR A 193 19.36 14.52 0.22
C TYR A 193 18.24 13.53 0.59
N ARG A 194 17.32 13.23 -0.34
CA ARG A 194 16.19 12.31 -0.13
C ARG A 194 16.41 11.05 -0.95
N SER A 195 16.30 9.89 -0.31
CA SER A 195 16.47 8.60 -1.00
C SER A 195 15.58 8.51 -2.25
N ARG A 196 16.18 8.29 -3.43
CA ARG A 196 15.48 8.23 -4.74
C ARG A 196 14.79 9.55 -5.14
N GLN A 197 15.26 10.67 -4.62
CA GLN A 197 14.73 12.02 -4.89
C GLN A 197 13.23 12.16 -4.60
N ARG A 198 12.71 11.35 -3.67
CA ARG A 198 11.32 11.41 -3.22
C ARG A 198 11.18 12.48 -2.13
N ILE A 199 11.22 13.73 -2.56
CA ILE A 199 11.16 14.93 -1.70
C ILE A 199 9.83 15.02 -0.93
N PRO A 200 9.80 15.77 0.18
CA PRO A 200 8.57 16.23 0.82
C PRO A 200 7.62 16.91 -0.19
N ALA A 201 6.53 16.23 -0.53
CA ALA A 201 5.51 16.68 -1.47
C ALA A 201 4.12 16.58 -0.85
N LEU A 202 3.23 17.51 -1.22
CA LEU A 202 1.86 17.55 -0.73
C LEU A 202 1.05 16.35 -1.24
N VAL A 203 0.26 15.77 -0.34
CA VAL A 203 -0.75 14.76 -0.67
C VAL A 203 -2.16 15.16 -0.26
N TYR A 204 -2.27 15.99 0.77
CA TYR A 204 -3.55 16.49 1.27
C TYR A 204 -3.41 17.88 1.88
N ARG A 205 -4.36 18.75 1.56
CA ARG A 205 -4.55 20.06 2.19
C ARG A 205 -5.93 20.10 2.85
N HIS A 206 -5.94 20.35 4.14
CA HIS A 206 -7.18 20.46 4.90
C HIS A 206 -7.92 21.76 4.53
N PRO A 207 -9.21 21.69 4.16
CA PRO A 207 -9.92 22.81 3.55
C PRO A 207 -10.21 23.98 4.49
N ILE A 208 -10.30 23.74 5.81
CA ILE A 208 -10.64 24.79 6.80
C ILE A 208 -9.42 25.53 7.34
N ASN A 209 -8.35 24.81 7.66
CA ASN A 209 -7.22 25.35 8.44
C ASN A 209 -5.91 25.43 7.64
N ASN A 210 -5.94 25.06 6.36
CA ASN A 210 -4.80 25.02 5.44
C ASN A 210 -3.63 24.12 5.87
N CYS A 211 -3.80 23.31 6.93
CA CYS A 211 -2.80 22.33 7.35
C CYS A 211 -2.67 21.21 6.32
N SER A 212 -1.48 20.63 6.22
CA SER A 212 -1.15 19.69 5.16
C SER A 212 -0.67 18.35 5.70
N ILE A 213 -0.95 17.30 4.92
CA ILE A 213 -0.16 16.07 4.95
C ILE A 213 0.78 16.12 3.74
N THR A 214 2.06 15.94 4.03
CA THR A 214 3.12 15.79 3.02
C THR A 214 3.79 14.44 3.19
N ARG A 215 4.37 13.90 2.13
CA ARG A 215 5.08 12.63 2.16
C ARG A 215 6.44 12.69 1.47
N SER A 216 7.36 11.83 1.89
CA SER A 216 8.70 11.69 1.31
C SER A 216 9.30 10.31 1.55
N SER A 217 10.50 10.08 1.03
CA SER A 217 11.43 9.08 1.56
C SER A 217 12.22 9.63 2.77
N GLN A 218 13.00 8.77 3.43
CA GLN A 218 13.95 9.23 4.43
C GLN A 218 15.03 10.16 3.86
N PRO A 219 15.58 11.06 4.70
CA PRO A 219 16.77 11.83 4.38
C PRO A 219 18.04 10.97 4.42
N THR A 220 19.17 11.54 3.97
CA THR A 220 20.49 10.88 3.95
C THR A 220 21.55 11.52 4.87
N PRO A 221 21.27 11.72 6.18
CA PRO A 221 22.25 12.30 7.10
C PRO A 221 23.45 11.38 7.36
N GLY A 222 23.24 10.07 7.41
CA GLY A 222 24.26 9.10 7.77
C GLY A 222 24.79 9.26 9.19
N ILE A 223 25.88 8.54 9.48
CA ILE A 223 26.57 8.60 10.78
C ILE A 223 27.21 9.98 11.01
N SER A 224 27.72 10.61 9.95
CA SER A 224 28.36 11.93 10.03
C SER A 224 27.36 13.08 10.20
N GLY A 225 26.05 12.82 10.18
CA GLY A 225 25.02 13.84 10.38
C GLY A 225 25.04 14.91 9.29
N LYS A 226 25.25 14.51 8.02
CA LYS A 226 25.17 15.41 6.86
C LYS A 226 23.87 16.19 6.88
N ARG A 227 23.94 17.44 6.45
CA ARG A 227 22.81 18.36 6.39
C ARG A 227 22.59 18.84 4.96
N ASN A 228 21.39 19.32 4.68
CA ASN A 228 21.05 19.94 3.41
C ASN A 228 20.13 21.13 3.67
N ALA A 229 20.66 22.34 3.48
CA ALA A 229 19.94 23.58 3.76
C ALA A 229 18.67 23.74 2.89
N GLN A 230 18.66 23.14 1.70
CA GLN A 230 17.55 23.20 0.76
C GLN A 230 16.39 22.27 1.19
N ASP A 231 16.69 21.09 1.77
CA ASP A 231 15.69 20.23 2.41
C ASP A 231 15.14 20.88 3.69
N GLU A 232 16.01 21.44 4.53
CA GLU A 232 15.63 22.20 5.73
C GLU A 232 14.70 23.37 5.35
N ARG A 233 15.04 24.14 4.30
CA ARG A 233 14.21 25.23 3.76
C ARG A 233 12.89 24.74 3.17
N LEU A 234 12.89 23.61 2.46
CA LEU A 234 11.68 23.01 1.90
C LEU A 234 10.69 22.65 3.01
N ILE A 235 11.15 21.93 4.04
CA ILE A 235 10.31 21.55 5.19
C ILE A 235 9.83 22.78 5.97
N ALA A 236 10.72 23.74 6.23
CA ALA A 236 10.33 24.98 6.89
C ALA A 236 9.26 25.75 6.08
N SER A 237 9.37 25.76 4.75
CA SER A 237 8.38 26.39 3.87
C SER A 237 7.04 25.66 3.89
N ILE A 238 7.03 24.32 3.96
CA ILE A 238 5.81 23.51 4.13
C ILE A 238 5.10 23.91 5.43
N PHE A 239 5.83 23.91 6.54
CA PHE A 239 5.31 24.22 7.88
C PHE A 239 4.94 25.69 8.09
N ALA A 240 5.25 26.56 7.14
CA ALA A 240 4.84 27.96 7.13
C ALA A 240 3.59 28.23 6.27
N THR A 241 3.05 27.24 5.55
CA THR A 241 1.94 27.46 4.59
C THR A 241 0.60 27.81 5.24
N ASN A 242 0.40 27.54 6.54
CA ASN A 242 -0.80 27.95 7.27
C ASN A 242 -0.64 29.26 8.06
N ARG A 243 0.53 29.91 8.05
CA ARG A 243 0.75 31.18 8.77
C ARG A 243 -0.07 32.30 8.13
N GLY A 244 -0.86 33.00 8.94
CA GLY A 244 -1.75 34.07 8.48
C GLY A 244 -3.02 33.61 7.75
N TRP A 245 -3.32 32.30 7.75
CA TRP A 245 -4.55 31.78 7.18
C TRP A 245 -5.78 32.26 7.95
N ARG A 246 -6.68 32.97 7.27
CA ARG A 246 -8.01 33.31 7.78
C ARG A 246 -8.98 32.23 7.34
N ALA A 247 -9.60 31.52 8.27
CA ALA A 247 -10.70 30.62 7.94
C ALA A 247 -11.80 31.45 7.26
N THR A 248 -12.07 31.18 5.98
CA THR A 248 -13.19 31.81 5.28
C THR A 248 -14.48 31.35 5.96
N GLN A 249 -15.19 32.27 6.63
CA GLN A 249 -16.56 32.02 7.06
C GLN A 249 -17.41 31.77 5.82
N ASN A 250 -18.20 30.69 5.80
CA ASN A 250 -19.22 30.51 4.78
C ASN A 250 -20.17 31.72 4.81
N PRO A 251 -20.47 32.35 3.66
CA PRO A 251 -21.47 33.41 3.60
C PRO A 251 -22.85 32.76 3.51
N ASP A 252 -23.34 32.17 4.60
CA ASP A 252 -24.75 31.81 4.76
C ASP A 252 -25.07 31.63 6.24
N THR A 253 -25.39 32.75 6.91
CA THR A 253 -26.35 32.80 8.03
C THR A 253 -26.66 34.27 8.37
N THR A 254 -27.94 34.63 8.26
CA THR A 254 -28.55 35.93 8.59
C THR A 254 -28.32 36.35 10.05
N PRO A 255 -28.39 37.66 10.37
CA PRO A 255 -27.97 38.18 11.67
C PRO A 255 -29.11 38.15 12.69
N ALA A 256 -28.83 37.68 13.91
CA ALA A 256 -29.25 38.26 15.20
C ALA A 256 -29.21 37.21 16.32
N ALA A 257 -28.44 37.46 17.37
CA ALA A 257 -28.96 37.77 18.72
C ALA A 257 -27.86 37.57 19.78
N SER A 258 -27.74 38.62 20.61
CA SER A 258 -27.06 38.76 21.90
C SER A 258 -26.64 37.48 22.65
N SER A 259 -25.37 37.47 23.08
CA SER A 259 -24.81 36.58 24.10
C SER A 259 -25.60 36.60 25.42
N PRO A 260 -25.51 35.50 26.19
CA PRO A 260 -25.07 35.66 27.56
C PRO A 260 -23.95 34.69 27.98
N GLU A 261 -23.39 35.10 29.11
CA GLU A 261 -22.16 34.75 29.81
C GLU A 261 -21.74 33.28 29.97
N SER A 262 -20.42 33.15 30.06
CA SER A 262 -19.59 31.99 30.32
C SER A 262 -19.86 31.29 31.65
N SER A 263 -20.08 29.98 31.62
CA SER A 263 -19.87 29.08 32.76
C SER A 263 -18.53 28.35 32.61
N VAL A 264 -17.48 28.91 33.20
CA VAL A 264 -16.17 28.26 33.34
C VAL A 264 -16.21 27.43 34.62
N VAL A 265 -16.07 26.11 34.50
CA VAL A 265 -15.95 25.21 35.65
C VAL A 265 -14.46 25.10 35.99
N ASN A 266 -14.04 25.73 37.09
CA ASN A 266 -12.73 25.54 37.69
C ASN A 266 -12.72 24.23 38.48
N LEU A 267 -11.86 23.29 38.10
CA LEU A 267 -11.54 22.12 38.90
C LEU A 267 -10.06 22.17 39.24
N ASN A 268 -9.75 22.71 40.42
CA ASN A 268 -8.50 22.47 41.09
C ASN A 268 -8.73 22.54 42.59
N ASP A 269 -8.95 21.39 43.22
CA ASP A 269 -8.47 21.19 44.58
C ASP A 269 -8.36 19.72 44.99
N SER A 270 -7.40 19.49 45.89
CA SER A 270 -7.16 18.32 46.75
C SER A 270 -6.39 17.10 46.17
N ALA A 271 -5.13 16.96 46.57
CA ALA A 271 -4.78 16.11 47.71
C ALA A 271 -3.30 16.28 48.11
N ALA A 272 -3.09 16.37 49.42
CA ALA A 272 -1.82 16.63 50.07
C ALA A 272 -1.06 15.34 50.47
N ASP A 273 0.25 15.56 50.62
CA ASP A 273 1.13 15.05 51.67
C ASP A 273 1.87 13.71 51.50
N GLY A 274 3.15 13.73 51.88
CA GLY A 274 4.11 12.63 51.77
C GLY A 274 5.57 13.07 51.73
N SER A 275 6.07 13.59 52.86
CA SER A 275 7.48 13.95 53.15
C SER A 275 8.48 12.82 52.84
N ILE A 276 9.68 13.15 52.32
CA ILE A 276 10.97 12.62 52.77
C ILE A 276 12.13 13.52 52.30
N THR A 277 13.03 13.77 53.23
CA THR A 277 14.23 14.62 53.21
C THR A 277 15.41 14.05 52.42
N GLY A 278 16.27 14.93 51.85
CA GLY A 278 17.71 14.66 51.85
C GLY A 278 18.55 15.13 50.66
N VAL A 279 19.36 16.16 50.93
CA VAL A 279 20.75 16.41 50.49
C VAL A 279 21.01 17.31 49.27
N GLU A 280 21.90 18.26 49.54
CA GLU A 280 22.40 19.43 48.82
C GLU A 280 23.44 19.09 47.73
N ASP A 281 23.58 20.04 46.78
CA ASP A 281 24.83 20.63 46.22
C ASP A 281 24.58 21.08 44.76
N ALA A 282 24.59 22.40 44.48
CA ALA A 282 25.74 23.21 44.00
C ALA A 282 26.03 22.94 42.50
N GLU A 283 26.16 23.86 41.55
CA GLU A 283 26.56 25.27 41.52
C GLU A 283 26.12 25.89 40.19
N ALA A 284 25.94 27.22 40.19
CA ALA A 284 25.77 28.04 38.99
C ALA A 284 27.15 28.47 38.45
N VAL A 285 27.34 28.43 37.12
CA VAL A 285 28.39 29.23 36.46
C VAL A 285 27.81 29.92 35.23
N SER A 286 27.97 31.23 35.24
CA SER A 286 27.56 32.21 34.23
C SER A 286 28.68 32.45 33.21
N SER A 287 28.28 33.01 32.05
CA SER A 287 29.08 33.67 31.01
C SER A 287 29.80 32.70 30.04
N THR A 288 29.81 32.90 28.72
CA THR A 288 29.84 34.13 27.93
C THR A 288 29.26 33.89 26.52
N GLN A 289 28.56 34.91 26.02
CA GLN A 289 28.21 35.08 24.61
C GLN A 289 29.46 35.16 23.73
N THR A 290 29.45 34.42 22.61
CA THR A 290 30.14 34.83 21.38
C THR A 290 29.12 34.80 20.24
N THR A 291 28.62 35.98 19.92
CA THR A 291 27.78 36.30 18.76
C THR A 291 28.49 35.97 17.45
N MET A 292 27.86 35.15 16.60
CA MET A 292 28.10 35.16 15.16
C MET A 292 26.79 35.37 14.40
N VAL A 293 26.64 36.63 13.98
CA VAL A 293 26.04 37.17 12.75
C VAL A 293 24.74 36.53 12.25
N ASP A 294 23.67 37.24 12.61
CA ASP A 294 22.33 37.24 12.07
C ASP A 294 22.31 37.54 10.56
N LEU A 295 21.69 36.65 9.77
CA LEU A 295 21.43 36.83 8.34
C LEU A 295 19.91 36.81 8.06
N THR A 296 19.12 37.43 8.94
CA THR A 296 17.70 37.71 8.68
C THR A 296 17.32 39.13 9.08
N GLY A 297 18.00 40.11 8.49
CA GLY A 297 17.57 41.50 8.53
C GLY A 297 16.53 41.81 7.46
N SER A 298 15.25 41.72 7.84
CA SER A 298 14.23 42.67 7.37
C SER A 298 13.15 42.78 8.43
N ASP A 299 13.35 43.78 9.28
CA ASP A 299 12.44 44.24 10.33
C ASP A 299 11.19 44.83 9.67
N GLU A 300 10.13 44.03 9.57
CA GLU A 300 8.77 44.57 9.50
C GLU A 300 7.99 44.04 10.70
N THR A 301 7.41 44.96 11.44
CA THR A 301 6.53 44.74 12.58
C THR A 301 5.33 43.90 12.10
N GLU A 302 5.41 42.58 12.26
CA GLU A 302 4.30 41.69 11.90
C GLU A 302 3.08 42.03 12.79
N PRO A 303 1.90 42.33 12.20
CA PRO A 303 0.70 42.52 12.99
C PRO A 303 0.33 41.20 13.67
N GLU A 304 0.00 41.24 14.97
CA GLU A 304 -0.53 40.08 15.68
C GLU A 304 -1.80 39.57 14.99
N LEU A 305 -1.65 38.51 14.20
CA LEU A 305 -2.75 37.91 13.46
C LEU A 305 -3.70 37.16 14.41
N PRO A 306 -5.03 37.21 14.19
CA PRO A 306 -5.99 36.59 15.11
C PRO A 306 -5.77 35.08 15.19
N LYS A 307 -5.39 34.58 16.37
CA LYS A 307 -5.35 33.15 16.67
C LYS A 307 -6.77 32.59 16.59
N VAL A 308 -6.96 31.49 15.88
CA VAL A 308 -8.14 30.65 16.07
C VAL A 308 -8.10 30.17 17.53
N TYR A 309 -9.03 30.64 18.38
CA TYR A 309 -9.07 30.28 19.79
C TYR A 309 -9.07 28.75 19.94
N GLY A 310 -8.09 28.20 20.68
CA GLY A 310 -7.89 26.76 20.87
C GLY A 310 -6.84 26.08 19.95
N ALA A 311 -6.36 26.74 18.90
CA ALA A 311 -5.38 26.15 17.98
C ALA A 311 -3.96 26.13 18.57
N GLN A 312 -3.43 24.94 18.87
CA GLN A 312 -2.02 24.74 19.24
C GLN A 312 -1.13 24.63 17.99
N GLN A 313 -1.05 25.70 17.18
CA GLN A 313 -0.31 25.74 15.89
C GLN A 313 1.23 25.63 16.02
N ARG A 314 1.77 25.15 17.15
CA ARG A 314 3.21 25.12 17.43
C ARG A 314 3.84 23.72 17.34
N ASN A 315 3.08 22.70 16.95
CA ASN A 315 3.50 21.29 17.02
C ASN A 315 3.41 20.58 15.66
N ASN A 316 4.13 21.07 14.63
CA ASN A 316 4.27 20.31 13.38
C ASN A 316 4.91 18.96 13.67
N LEU A 317 4.56 17.94 12.88
CA LEU A 317 4.96 16.56 13.14
C LEU A 317 5.69 15.96 11.94
N ILE A 318 6.89 15.44 12.20
CA ILE A 318 7.62 14.57 11.28
C ILE A 318 7.43 13.14 11.77
N VAL A 319 6.75 12.33 10.97
CA VAL A 319 6.40 10.94 11.26
C VAL A 319 7.35 10.04 10.48
N ASP A 320 8.21 9.34 11.22
CA ASP A 320 8.93 8.19 10.70
C ASP A 320 8.12 6.93 11.03
N ALA A 321 7.56 6.30 10.01
CA ALA A 321 6.70 5.14 10.21
C ALA A 321 7.45 3.92 10.82
N ARG A 322 8.78 3.91 10.81
CA ARG A 322 9.59 2.77 11.25
C ARG A 322 9.63 2.65 12.78
N PRO A 323 9.97 1.46 13.31
CA PRO A 323 10.50 1.32 14.66
C PRO A 323 11.82 2.09 14.79
N THR A 324 12.04 2.72 15.96
CA THR A 324 13.23 3.52 16.26
C THR A 324 14.53 2.78 15.95
N VAL A 325 14.62 1.50 16.33
CA VAL A 325 15.80 0.64 16.07
C VAL A 325 16.10 0.52 14.57
N ASN A 326 15.06 0.33 13.75
CA ASN A 326 15.23 0.21 12.31
C ASN A 326 15.63 1.55 11.68
N ALA A 327 15.15 2.67 12.23
CA ALA A 327 15.56 4.00 11.79
C ALA A 327 17.05 4.27 12.09
N MET A 328 17.50 3.93 13.30
CA MET A 328 18.90 4.01 13.70
C MET A 328 19.80 3.09 12.86
N ALA A 329 19.37 1.87 12.56
CA ALA A 329 20.12 0.95 11.71
C ALA A 329 20.35 1.52 10.29
N MET A 330 19.37 2.23 9.73
CA MET A 330 19.53 2.90 8.44
C MET A 330 20.48 4.10 8.49
N GLN A 331 20.69 4.69 9.67
CA GLN A 331 21.65 5.77 9.85
C GLN A 331 23.10 5.29 9.69
N VAL A 332 23.37 4.05 10.10
CA VAL A 332 24.69 3.40 9.95
C VAL A 332 25.11 3.30 8.48
N ILE A 333 24.16 3.08 7.57
CA ILE A 333 24.42 2.94 6.13
C ILE A 333 24.27 4.26 5.35
N GLY A 334 24.44 5.41 6.02
CA GLY A 334 24.42 6.71 5.35
C GLY A 334 23.03 7.32 5.16
N LYS A 335 21.97 6.69 5.70
CA LYS A 335 20.59 7.23 5.64
C LYS A 335 20.15 7.74 7.01
N GLY A 336 18.88 7.68 7.39
CA GLY A 336 18.46 8.02 8.76
C GLY A 336 17.10 8.69 8.85
N SER A 337 16.99 9.67 9.74
CA SER A 337 15.82 10.54 9.94
C SER A 337 16.32 11.92 10.40
N GLU A 338 15.47 12.92 10.29
CA GLU A 338 15.70 14.32 10.60
C GLU A 338 16.17 14.51 12.05
N ASP A 339 17.24 15.28 12.23
CA ASP A 339 17.70 15.73 13.55
C ASP A 339 16.98 17.02 13.92
N MET A 340 16.13 16.98 14.96
CA MET A 340 15.25 18.09 15.35
C MET A 340 16.00 19.39 15.70
N LYS A 341 17.31 19.33 15.95
CA LYS A 341 18.15 20.54 16.07
C LYS A 341 18.08 21.44 14.83
N TYR A 342 17.88 20.86 13.65
CA TYR A 342 17.87 21.58 12.37
C TYR A 342 16.46 21.73 11.76
N TYR A 343 15.43 21.20 12.43
CA TYR A 343 14.03 21.34 12.02
C TYR A 343 13.24 21.97 13.17
N PRO A 344 13.49 23.26 13.48
CA PRO A 344 12.82 23.94 14.57
C PRO A 344 11.30 24.01 14.34
N ASN A 345 10.52 24.02 15.43
CA ASN A 345 9.05 24.03 15.39
C ASN A 345 8.41 22.75 14.80
N ALA A 346 9.15 21.64 14.81
CA ALA A 346 8.65 20.32 14.49
C ALA A 346 9.05 19.32 15.60
N GLN A 347 8.17 18.35 15.84
CA GLN A 347 8.43 17.19 16.68
C GLN A 347 8.57 15.96 15.79
N LYS A 348 9.35 14.99 16.24
CA LYS A 348 9.50 13.70 15.55
C LYS A 348 8.80 12.59 16.32
N ALA A 349 8.04 11.77 15.60
CA ALA A 349 7.42 10.56 16.14
C ALA A 349 7.82 9.32 15.35
N TYR A 350 8.03 8.22 16.06
CA TYR A 350 8.24 6.89 15.50
C TYR A 350 6.99 6.04 15.71
N LEU A 351 6.40 5.50 14.64
CA LEU A 351 5.14 4.73 14.74
C LEU A 351 5.33 3.24 14.99
N GLY A 352 6.55 2.70 14.86
CA GLY A 352 6.80 1.29 15.14
C GLY A 352 6.19 0.32 14.13
N ILE A 353 5.95 0.75 12.88
CA ILE A 353 5.40 -0.13 11.83
C ILE A 353 6.54 -0.91 11.17
N ASP A 354 6.53 -2.21 11.40
CA ASP A 354 7.54 -3.14 10.90
C ASP A 354 7.68 -3.14 9.37
N ASN A 355 8.77 -3.74 8.89
CA ASN A 355 9.06 -3.80 7.46
C ASN A 355 8.23 -4.86 6.73
N ILE A 356 8.37 -4.89 5.41
CA ILE A 356 7.64 -5.77 4.50
C ILE A 356 7.81 -7.27 4.81
N HIS A 357 8.94 -7.68 5.38
CA HIS A 357 9.23 -9.09 5.70
C HIS A 357 8.45 -9.57 6.92
N VAL A 358 8.34 -8.73 7.96
CA VAL A 358 7.52 -9.01 9.13
C VAL A 358 6.04 -9.13 8.73
N MET A 359 5.55 -8.22 7.89
CA MET A 359 4.16 -8.27 7.40
C MET A 359 3.88 -9.50 6.54
N ARG A 360 4.85 -9.94 5.72
CA ARG A 360 4.74 -11.20 4.97
C ARG A 360 4.66 -12.39 5.92
N GLN A 361 5.58 -12.49 6.88
CA GLN A 361 5.60 -13.59 7.84
C GLN A 361 4.32 -13.64 8.69
N SER A 362 3.80 -12.49 9.09
CA SER A 362 2.52 -12.37 9.78
C SER A 362 1.39 -13.00 8.95
N LEU A 363 1.28 -12.65 7.66
CA LEU A 363 0.27 -13.23 6.80
C LEU A 363 0.49 -14.73 6.52
N ASP A 364 1.73 -15.17 6.37
CA ASP A 364 2.05 -16.59 6.18
C ASP A 364 1.52 -17.44 7.36
N GLN A 365 1.61 -16.93 8.60
CA GLN A 365 1.01 -17.59 9.76
C GLN A 365 -0.51 -17.62 9.72
N VAL A 366 -1.17 -16.58 9.19
CA VAL A 366 -2.63 -16.58 8.98
C VAL A 366 -3.00 -17.63 7.93
N VAL A 367 -2.27 -17.72 6.83
CA VAL A 367 -2.48 -18.75 5.80
C VAL A 367 -2.30 -20.14 6.39
N ASP A 368 -1.27 -20.35 7.21
CA ASP A 368 -1.02 -21.63 7.88
C ASP A 368 -2.11 -22.00 8.90
N ALA A 369 -2.74 -21.02 9.54
CA ALA A 369 -3.89 -21.24 10.42
C ALA A 369 -5.14 -21.72 9.66
N LEU A 370 -5.21 -21.48 8.35
CA LEU A 370 -6.36 -21.77 7.48
C LEU A 370 -6.09 -22.93 6.50
N LYS A 371 -4.88 -23.47 6.47
CA LYS A 371 -4.34 -24.27 5.35
C LYS A 371 -5.04 -25.62 5.07
N ASP A 372 -5.77 -26.16 6.03
CA ASP A 372 -6.42 -27.48 5.95
C ASP A 372 -7.93 -27.40 5.73
N SER A 373 -8.42 -26.20 5.39
CA SER A 373 -9.85 -25.93 5.22
C SER A 373 -10.40 -26.16 3.83
N ASP A 374 -9.60 -26.68 2.91
CA ASP A 374 -10.09 -27.26 1.66
C ASP A 374 -10.81 -28.59 1.91
N MET A 375 -10.15 -29.52 2.60
CA MET A 375 -10.60 -30.91 2.78
C MET A 375 -11.52 -31.10 3.98
N ALA A 376 -11.43 -30.25 5.01
CA ALA A 376 -12.24 -30.36 6.22
C ALA A 376 -12.85 -28.99 6.61
N ASP A 377 -14.03 -28.99 7.21
CA ASP A 377 -14.66 -27.78 7.76
C ASP A 377 -14.22 -27.58 9.21
N LEU A 378 -12.90 -27.52 9.43
CA LEU A 378 -12.32 -27.26 10.74
C LEU A 378 -12.22 -25.76 10.99
N PRO A 379 -12.44 -25.30 12.24
CA PRO A 379 -12.22 -23.92 12.60
C PRO A 379 -10.73 -23.58 12.45
N PRO A 380 -10.39 -22.29 12.19
CA PRO A 380 -9.01 -21.84 12.11
C PRO A 380 -8.19 -22.17 13.37
N ASN A 381 -6.89 -22.43 13.19
CA ASN A 381 -5.99 -22.63 14.32
C ASN A 381 -5.79 -21.32 15.10
N LYS A 382 -6.43 -21.23 16.28
CA LYS A 382 -6.44 -20.03 17.11
C LYS A 382 -5.05 -19.59 17.59
N GLN A 383 -4.17 -20.54 17.94
CA GLN A 383 -2.83 -20.22 18.41
C GLN A 383 -1.99 -19.58 17.29
N LEU A 384 -2.09 -20.11 16.07
CA LEU A 384 -1.40 -19.53 14.91
C LEU A 384 -1.95 -18.15 14.56
N LEU A 385 -3.28 -17.94 14.64
CA LEU A 385 -3.88 -16.62 14.47
C LEU A 385 -3.37 -15.61 15.50
N ALA A 386 -3.28 -15.98 16.78
CA ALA A 386 -2.74 -15.11 17.84
C ALA A 386 -1.25 -14.81 17.61
N ASN A 387 -0.46 -15.84 17.26
CA ASN A 387 0.97 -15.71 16.98
C ASN A 387 1.26 -14.85 15.74
N SER A 388 0.33 -14.80 14.78
CA SER A 388 0.47 -14.01 13.55
C SER A 388 0.62 -12.52 13.84
N ARG A 389 0.02 -12.03 14.94
CA ARG A 389 -0.07 -10.60 15.30
C ARG A 389 -0.69 -9.72 14.21
N TRP A 390 -1.42 -10.29 13.25
CA TRP A 390 -2.02 -9.55 12.13
C TRP A 390 -2.85 -8.36 12.62
N ILE A 391 -3.79 -8.60 13.54
CA ILE A 391 -4.64 -7.56 14.14
C ILE A 391 -3.84 -6.49 14.88
N LYS A 392 -2.75 -6.86 15.54
CA LYS A 392 -1.85 -5.89 16.18
C LYS A 392 -1.19 -4.99 15.15
N HIS A 393 -0.76 -5.52 14.01
CA HIS A 393 -0.19 -4.71 12.93
C HIS A 393 -1.24 -3.76 12.32
N ILE A 394 -2.48 -4.22 12.09
CA ILE A 394 -3.58 -3.35 11.63
C ILE A 394 -3.87 -2.25 12.65
N SER A 395 -3.97 -2.59 13.93
CA SER A 395 -4.20 -1.64 15.02
C SER A 395 -3.09 -0.58 15.11
N ASN A 396 -1.82 -0.97 14.92
CA ASN A 396 -0.68 -0.03 14.89
C ASN A 396 -0.76 0.95 13.70
N ILE A 397 -1.16 0.46 12.51
CA ILE A 397 -1.37 1.31 11.33
C ILE A 397 -2.50 2.32 11.59
N LEU A 398 -3.61 1.86 12.18
CA LEU A 398 -4.74 2.71 12.56
C LEU A 398 -4.36 3.73 13.63
N ALA A 399 -3.54 3.36 14.62
CA ALA A 399 -3.02 4.27 15.63
C ALA A 399 -2.20 5.42 14.99
N GLY A 400 -1.34 5.08 14.01
CA GLY A 400 -0.61 6.07 13.23
C GLY A 400 -1.53 7.00 12.43
N ALA A 401 -2.56 6.46 11.78
CA ALA A 401 -3.56 7.26 11.07
C ALA A 401 -4.34 8.19 12.02
N THR A 402 -4.69 7.72 13.22
CA THR A 402 -5.30 8.54 14.28
C THR A 402 -4.39 9.70 14.68
N GLN A 403 -3.09 9.46 14.88
CA GLN A 403 -2.14 10.52 15.22
C GLN A 403 -2.08 11.58 14.12
N ILE A 404 -1.94 11.17 12.86
CA ILE A 404 -1.89 12.07 11.70
C ILE A 404 -3.18 12.90 11.61
N ALA A 405 -4.34 12.25 11.67
CA ALA A 405 -5.63 12.92 11.58
C ALA A 405 -5.86 13.91 12.74
N LYS A 406 -5.47 13.54 13.98
CA LYS A 406 -5.57 14.45 15.13
C LYS A 406 -4.65 15.66 14.97
N THR A 407 -3.41 15.47 14.53
CA THR A 407 -2.46 16.57 14.33
C THR A 407 -2.97 17.58 13.29
N VAL A 408 -3.48 17.10 12.15
CA VAL A 408 -3.98 17.99 11.09
C VAL A 408 -5.34 18.58 11.41
N GLY A 409 -6.28 17.74 11.85
CA GLY A 409 -7.68 18.11 12.00
C GLY A 409 -8.01 18.84 13.31
N ILE A 410 -7.32 18.50 14.41
CA ILE A 410 -7.62 19.03 15.76
C ILE A 410 -6.53 19.96 16.26
N MET A 411 -5.26 19.60 16.08
CA MET A 411 -4.13 20.43 16.54
C MET A 411 -3.75 21.54 15.56
N HIS A 412 -4.37 21.56 14.36
CA HIS A 412 -4.11 22.55 13.31
C HIS A 412 -2.60 22.67 13.01
N SER A 413 -1.93 21.53 12.90
CA SER A 413 -0.50 21.44 12.63
C SER A 413 -0.22 20.56 11.40
N HIS A 414 0.87 20.85 10.70
CA HIS A 414 1.26 20.10 9.51
C HIS A 414 1.90 18.75 9.87
N VAL A 415 1.80 17.79 8.95
CA VAL A 415 2.45 16.48 9.08
C VAL A 415 3.31 16.18 7.85
N LEU A 416 4.55 15.75 8.07
CA LEU A 416 5.42 15.11 7.07
C LEU A 416 5.54 13.63 7.41
N ILE A 417 5.12 12.75 6.50
CA ILE A 417 5.18 11.30 6.67
C ILE A 417 6.29 10.74 5.80
N HIS A 418 7.20 9.97 6.39
CA HIS A 418 8.13 9.16 5.64
C HIS A 418 8.36 7.80 6.30
N CYS A 419 9.10 6.95 5.61
CA CYS A 419 9.64 5.70 6.16
C CYS A 419 11.02 5.51 5.54
N SER A 420 11.37 4.31 5.08
CA SER A 420 12.57 4.10 4.26
C SER A 420 12.43 4.74 2.87
N ASP A 421 11.81 4.04 1.92
CA ASP A 421 11.64 4.52 0.55
C ASP A 421 10.40 5.40 0.35
N GLY A 422 9.45 5.42 1.30
CA GLY A 422 8.29 6.31 1.21
C GLY A 422 7.14 5.84 0.30
N TRP A 423 7.06 4.54 -0.01
CA TRP A 423 6.02 3.98 -0.90
C TRP A 423 5.21 2.81 -0.30
N ASP A 424 5.59 2.29 0.87
CA ASP A 424 4.85 1.20 1.56
C ASP A 424 4.03 1.77 2.73
N ARG A 425 4.63 1.82 3.92
CA ARG A 425 4.01 2.35 5.16
C ARG A 425 3.52 3.79 5.01
N THR A 426 4.29 4.60 4.29
CA THR A 426 3.92 5.99 3.99
C THR A 426 2.63 6.07 3.18
N SER A 427 2.41 5.17 2.21
CA SER A 427 1.16 5.11 1.43
C SER A 427 -0.01 4.71 2.31
N GLN A 428 0.18 3.71 3.20
CA GLN A 428 -0.85 3.29 4.16
C GLN A 428 -1.29 4.46 5.05
N LEU A 429 -0.33 5.13 5.69
CA LEU A 429 -0.59 6.24 6.61
C LEU A 429 -1.16 7.47 5.92
N SER A 430 -0.63 7.82 4.76
CA SER A 430 -1.11 8.96 3.97
C SER A 430 -2.56 8.75 3.52
N ALA A 431 -2.86 7.59 2.96
CA ALA A 431 -4.20 7.29 2.46
C ALA A 431 -5.22 7.16 3.59
N LEU A 432 -4.89 6.49 4.70
CA LEU A 432 -5.79 6.37 5.86
C LEU A 432 -6.01 7.72 6.55
N GLY A 433 -4.96 8.54 6.71
CA GLY A 433 -5.11 9.89 7.25
C GLY A 433 -6.05 10.74 6.40
N GLN A 434 -5.97 10.61 5.07
CA GLN A 434 -6.88 11.26 4.13
C GLN A 434 -8.32 10.76 4.23
N ILE A 435 -8.56 9.44 4.34
CA ILE A 435 -9.91 8.87 4.57
C ILE A 435 -10.52 9.42 5.87
N CYS A 436 -9.71 9.55 6.91
CA CYS A 436 -10.15 10.09 8.20
C CYS A 436 -10.52 11.58 8.14
N LEU A 437 -9.86 12.36 7.28
CA LEU A 437 -9.99 13.82 7.23
C LEU A 437 -10.96 14.32 6.13
N ASP A 438 -11.14 13.58 5.03
CA ASP A 438 -11.90 14.05 3.86
C ASP A 438 -13.08 13.11 3.53
N PRO A 439 -14.34 13.59 3.60
CA PRO A 439 -15.51 12.82 3.19
C PRO A 439 -15.50 12.38 1.73
N TYR A 440 -14.82 13.13 0.86
CA TYR A 440 -14.72 12.77 -0.55
C TYR A 440 -14.10 11.38 -0.73
N TYR A 441 -13.01 11.06 -0.03
CA TYR A 441 -12.34 9.76 -0.14
C TYR A 441 -13.13 8.57 0.45
N ARG A 442 -14.29 8.83 1.07
CA ARG A 442 -15.24 7.81 1.53
C ARG A 442 -16.34 7.52 0.51
N THR A 443 -16.37 8.25 -0.60
CA THR A 443 -17.17 7.92 -1.80
C THR A 443 -16.46 6.85 -2.64
N ILE A 444 -17.18 6.14 -3.50
CA ILE A 444 -16.61 5.18 -4.44
C ILE A 444 -15.61 5.88 -5.35
N GLU A 445 -15.99 7.01 -5.95
CA GLU A 445 -15.13 7.80 -6.84
C GLU A 445 -13.90 8.34 -6.10
N GLY A 446 -14.10 8.93 -4.92
CA GLY A 446 -13.00 9.47 -4.15
C GLY A 446 -12.04 8.39 -3.65
N PHE A 447 -12.52 7.21 -3.26
CA PHE A 447 -11.64 6.10 -2.91
C PHE A 447 -10.79 5.64 -4.11
N ILE A 448 -11.38 5.59 -5.31
CA ILE A 448 -10.63 5.29 -6.54
C ILE A 448 -9.55 6.35 -6.79
N VAL A 449 -9.91 7.64 -6.71
CA VAL A 449 -8.95 8.75 -6.85
C VAL A 449 -7.85 8.67 -5.79
N LEU A 450 -8.17 8.29 -4.56
CA LEU A 450 -7.19 8.09 -3.50
C LEU A 450 -6.20 6.97 -3.85
N VAL A 451 -6.67 5.83 -4.37
CA VAL A 451 -5.81 4.72 -4.79
C VAL A 451 -4.95 5.13 -6.00
N GLU A 452 -5.53 5.77 -7.01
CA GLU A 452 -4.79 6.27 -8.18
C GLU A 452 -3.72 7.29 -7.80
N LYS A 453 -4.01 8.18 -6.85
CA LYS A 453 -3.06 9.16 -6.33
C LYS A 453 -2.03 8.52 -5.40
N ASP A 454 -2.43 8.13 -4.20
CA ASP A 454 -1.50 7.81 -3.11
C ASP A 454 -0.77 6.48 -3.23
N TRP A 455 -1.27 5.58 -4.07
CA TRP A 455 -0.66 4.27 -4.30
C TRP A 455 -0.06 4.18 -5.68
N LEU A 456 -0.83 4.43 -6.73
CA LEU A 456 -0.39 4.20 -8.10
C LEU A 456 0.52 5.31 -8.62
N SER A 457 0.14 6.58 -8.49
CA SER A 457 0.97 7.70 -8.98
C SER A 457 2.19 7.95 -8.10
N PHE A 458 2.04 7.83 -6.78
CA PHE A 458 3.17 7.92 -5.83
C PHE A 458 4.04 6.66 -5.75
N GLY A 459 3.82 5.66 -6.61
CA GLY A 459 4.79 4.59 -6.88
C GLY A 459 4.90 3.51 -5.80
N HIS A 460 3.76 3.03 -5.28
CA HIS A 460 3.73 1.77 -4.56
C HIS A 460 4.08 0.61 -5.52
N MET A 461 5.02 -0.23 -5.10
CA MET A 461 5.63 -1.28 -5.92
C MET A 461 4.70 -2.50 -6.11
N PHE A 462 3.49 -2.30 -6.66
CA PHE A 462 2.44 -3.32 -6.76
C PHE A 462 2.94 -4.60 -7.42
N ARG A 463 3.71 -4.49 -8.51
CA ARG A 463 4.25 -5.66 -9.22
C ARG A 463 5.17 -6.49 -8.32
N HIS A 464 6.08 -5.82 -7.62
CA HIS A 464 7.01 -6.50 -6.69
C HIS A 464 6.32 -7.03 -5.44
N ARG A 465 5.29 -6.34 -4.93
CA ARG A 465 4.60 -6.70 -3.68
C ARG A 465 3.59 -7.83 -3.89
N SER A 466 2.97 -7.89 -5.07
CA SER A 466 1.89 -8.84 -5.39
C SER A 466 2.35 -10.13 -6.05
N GLY A 467 3.49 -10.13 -6.76
CA GLY A 467 4.05 -11.37 -7.34
C GLY A 467 3.23 -11.95 -8.49
N LEU A 468 2.86 -11.07 -9.44
CA LEU A 468 1.91 -11.35 -10.52
C LEU A 468 2.41 -12.40 -11.55
N LEU A 469 3.71 -12.67 -11.60
CA LEU A 469 4.33 -13.61 -12.56
C LEU A 469 4.64 -14.99 -11.96
N SER A 470 4.15 -15.25 -10.74
CA SER A 470 4.36 -16.51 -10.02
C SER A 470 5.83 -16.87 -9.73
N SER A 471 6.07 -17.99 -9.06
CA SER A 471 7.40 -18.53 -8.79
C SER A 471 7.38 -20.05 -8.77
N ASP A 472 8.38 -20.69 -9.37
CA ASP A 472 8.55 -22.15 -9.33
C ASP A 472 8.62 -22.71 -7.90
N LYS A 473 9.04 -21.91 -6.92
CA LYS A 473 9.10 -22.31 -5.50
C LYS A 473 7.72 -22.65 -4.91
N TRP A 474 6.64 -22.22 -5.55
CA TRP A 474 5.26 -22.45 -5.12
C TRP A 474 4.65 -23.72 -5.69
N PHE A 475 5.39 -24.42 -6.55
CA PHE A 475 4.98 -25.66 -7.19
C PHE A 475 5.71 -26.82 -6.53
N GLN A 476 4.96 -27.74 -5.91
CA GLN A 476 5.53 -28.89 -5.20
C GLN A 476 4.82 -30.18 -5.59
N ILE A 477 5.58 -31.26 -5.75
CA ILE A 477 5.05 -32.62 -5.85
C ILE A 477 5.44 -33.35 -4.56
N GLU A 478 4.46 -33.76 -3.77
CA GLU A 478 4.67 -34.54 -2.55
C GLU A 478 5.30 -35.91 -2.93
N ASN A 479 6.22 -36.42 -2.12
CA ASN A 479 7.00 -37.66 -2.28
C ASN A 479 8.18 -37.65 -3.28
N GLU A 480 8.26 -36.76 -4.27
CA GLU A 480 9.44 -36.70 -5.17
C GLU A 480 10.70 -36.06 -4.53
N ARG A 481 10.56 -35.39 -3.37
CA ARG A 481 11.73 -34.91 -2.60
C ARG A 481 12.56 -36.05 -1.99
N ILE A 482 12.01 -37.26 -1.86
CA ILE A 482 12.73 -38.41 -1.29
C ILE A 482 13.73 -38.99 -2.30
N ASP A 483 13.47 -38.90 -3.61
CA ASP A 483 14.36 -39.47 -4.63
C ASP A 483 15.52 -38.57 -5.06
N ARG A 484 15.43 -37.25 -4.86
CA ARG A 484 16.57 -36.35 -5.13
C ARG A 484 17.73 -36.50 -4.14
N ASN A 485 17.49 -37.07 -2.96
CA ASN A 485 18.52 -37.33 -1.95
C ASN A 485 19.07 -38.77 -1.99
N ARG A 486 18.63 -39.62 -2.93
CA ARG A 486 19.08 -41.01 -3.01
C ARG A 486 20.34 -41.23 -3.88
N ASN A 487 20.84 -40.19 -4.55
CA ASN A 487 22.12 -40.25 -5.28
C ASN A 487 23.31 -39.60 -4.56
N SER A 488 23.21 -39.33 -3.26
CA SER A 488 24.37 -39.00 -2.43
C SER A 488 24.45 -39.96 -1.25
N GLN A 489 25.46 -40.81 -1.32
CA GLN A 489 25.73 -41.90 -0.40
C GLN A 489 26.29 -41.33 0.92
N GLY A 490 25.68 -41.70 2.05
CA GLY A 490 26.39 -41.86 3.33
C GLY A 490 25.97 -40.97 4.51
N GLY A 491 25.26 -41.58 5.47
CA GLY A 491 25.49 -41.31 6.90
C GLY A 491 24.36 -40.66 7.72
N GLY A 492 23.58 -41.49 8.42
CA GLY A 492 23.24 -41.27 9.84
C GLY A 492 22.02 -40.40 10.21
N GLY A 493 21.03 -41.06 10.83
CA GLY A 493 20.57 -40.68 12.17
C GLY A 493 19.56 -39.53 12.32
N PHE A 494 18.38 -39.89 12.84
CA PHE A 494 17.40 -39.01 13.48
C PHE A 494 18.09 -38.15 14.57
N GLY A 495 18.31 -36.86 14.30
CA GLY A 495 18.89 -35.95 15.29
C GLY A 495 19.56 -34.71 14.69
N ASP A 496 18.80 -33.84 14.01
CA ASP A 496 19.26 -32.45 13.83
C ASP A 496 18.10 -31.45 13.70
N VAL A 497 17.19 -31.52 14.68
CA VAL A 497 16.36 -30.41 15.11
C VAL A 497 17.02 -29.85 16.37
N LEU A 498 18.11 -29.06 16.24
CA LEU A 498 18.64 -28.10 17.24
C LEU A 498 20.07 -27.58 16.95
N ARG A 499 20.42 -27.24 15.71
CA ARG A 499 21.67 -26.50 15.42
C ARG A 499 21.49 -25.37 14.40
N GLY A 500 20.63 -24.41 14.75
CA GLY A 500 20.56 -23.09 14.14
C GLY A 500 20.70 -21.93 15.14
N ALA A 501 21.00 -22.24 16.41
CA ALA A 501 21.22 -21.27 17.49
C ALA A 501 22.72 -21.22 17.85
N ARG A 502 23.55 -20.70 16.94
CA ARG A 502 24.85 -20.03 17.18
C ARG A 502 25.48 -19.75 15.82
N GLY A 503 25.45 -18.47 15.44
CA GLY A 503 25.79 -18.00 14.09
C GLY A 503 25.02 -16.74 13.67
N LEU A 504 24.15 -16.20 14.55
CA LEU A 504 23.83 -14.77 14.55
C LEU A 504 25.12 -14.00 14.83
N TRP A 505 25.28 -12.86 14.14
CA TRP A 505 26.40 -11.91 14.15
C TRP A 505 27.45 -12.16 13.07
N SER A 506 27.46 -11.23 12.10
CA SER A 506 28.42 -11.01 11.00
C SER A 506 28.07 -11.64 9.64
N ARG A 507 27.12 -11.03 8.93
CA ARG A 507 27.18 -10.87 7.46
C ARG A 507 26.40 -9.62 7.01
N PRO A 508 26.93 -8.80 6.09
CA PRO A 508 26.37 -7.51 5.71
C PRO A 508 25.13 -7.62 4.83
N ASN A 509 24.27 -6.62 4.97
CA ASN A 509 22.97 -6.45 4.33
C ASN A 509 23.17 -6.08 2.84
N GLY A 510 23.11 -7.06 1.94
CA GLY A 510 23.18 -6.85 0.49
C GLY A 510 21.82 -6.47 -0.09
N SER A 511 21.37 -5.23 0.11
CA SER A 511 20.16 -4.68 -0.51
C SER A 511 20.38 -3.30 -1.13
N THR A 512 21.54 -3.10 -1.76
CA THR A 512 21.86 -1.88 -2.51
C THR A 512 22.48 -2.11 -3.89
N ASP A 513 22.68 -3.35 -4.32
CA ASP A 513 23.49 -3.61 -5.52
C ASP A 513 22.69 -4.38 -6.59
N SER A 514 21.85 -3.64 -7.31
CA SER A 514 21.25 -4.02 -8.59
C SER A 514 20.43 -2.82 -9.05
N LEU A 515 21.11 -1.80 -9.59
CA LEU A 515 20.58 -0.82 -10.57
C LEU A 515 21.61 0.28 -10.92
N GLU A 516 22.85 0.23 -10.43
CA GLU A 516 23.93 1.08 -10.95
C GLU A 516 24.62 0.38 -12.13
N GLN A 517 24.19 0.71 -13.35
CA GLN A 517 25.03 0.67 -14.53
C GLN A 517 24.65 1.87 -15.39
N ASP A 518 25.27 3.01 -15.07
CA ASP A 518 25.35 4.16 -15.97
C ASP A 518 26.72 4.06 -16.65
N PRO A 519 26.80 3.77 -17.96
CA PRO A 519 28.08 3.65 -18.63
C PRO A 519 28.43 5.01 -19.21
N ASN A 520 29.12 5.86 -18.45
CA ASN A 520 29.93 6.94 -19.01
C ASN A 520 30.84 7.54 -17.93
N GLY A 521 32.08 7.06 -17.91
CA GLY A 521 33.14 7.64 -17.09
C GLY A 521 34.45 6.90 -17.26
N ALA A 522 35.18 7.17 -18.34
CA ALA A 522 36.61 7.54 -18.32
C ALA A 522 37.23 7.54 -19.72
N ASP A 523 38.04 8.59 -19.92
CA ASP A 523 39.25 8.70 -20.74
C ASP A 523 39.20 9.22 -22.19
N LEU A 524 39.82 10.40 -22.30
CA LEU A 524 40.34 11.07 -23.48
C LEU A 524 41.38 10.20 -24.21
N GLN A 525 41.24 10.02 -25.53
CA GLN A 525 42.25 10.44 -26.52
C GLN A 525 41.78 10.13 -27.96
N ASN A 526 42.08 11.08 -28.87
CA ASN A 526 42.19 10.94 -30.33
C ASN A 526 40.91 10.91 -31.18
N ALA A 527 40.63 12.07 -31.80
CA ALA A 527 39.89 12.20 -33.06
C ALA A 527 40.67 11.56 -34.22
N PRO A 528 40.00 11.14 -35.31
CA PRO A 528 39.85 12.08 -36.44
C PRO A 528 38.52 12.01 -37.23
N GLU A 529 38.25 13.15 -37.84
CA GLU A 529 37.67 13.44 -39.17
C GLU A 529 36.27 12.98 -39.63
N VAL A 530 35.54 14.04 -39.99
CA VAL A 530 34.33 14.19 -40.78
C VAL A 530 34.35 13.41 -42.10
N THR A 531 33.29 12.66 -42.39
CA THR A 531 32.71 12.63 -43.75
C THR A 531 31.18 12.59 -43.69
N SER A 532 30.58 13.52 -44.41
CA SER A 532 29.16 13.71 -44.67
C SER A 532 28.66 12.75 -45.75
N GLY A 533 27.51 12.12 -45.52
CA GLY A 533 26.77 11.36 -46.52
C GLY A 533 25.28 11.40 -46.22
N THR A 534 24.54 12.12 -47.05
CA THR A 534 23.07 12.13 -47.13
C THR A 534 22.53 10.74 -47.48
N ASP A 535 21.37 10.35 -46.95
CA ASP A 535 20.23 9.89 -47.77
C ASP A 535 18.99 9.48 -46.94
N LEU A 536 17.93 10.23 -47.22
CA LEU A 536 16.53 9.85 -47.48
C LEU A 536 15.76 8.83 -46.60
N VAL A 537 14.57 9.29 -46.26
CA VAL A 537 13.50 8.72 -45.43
C VAL A 537 12.85 7.49 -46.04
N ASN A 538 12.55 6.49 -45.21
CA ASN A 538 11.42 5.57 -45.38
C ASN A 538 10.76 5.30 -44.00
N PRO A 539 9.45 5.56 -43.81
CA PRO A 539 8.79 5.39 -42.53
C PRO A 539 8.18 3.98 -42.44
N THR A 540 8.94 3.01 -41.96
CA THR A 540 8.38 1.72 -41.50
C THR A 540 8.16 1.77 -39.99
N LEU A 541 6.91 1.50 -39.58
CA LEU A 541 6.44 1.36 -38.20
C LEU A 541 7.54 0.81 -37.27
N ALA A 542 7.99 1.64 -36.33
CA ALA A 542 8.91 1.21 -35.30
C ALA A 542 8.23 0.17 -34.40
N SER A 543 8.48 -1.11 -34.67
CA SER A 543 8.32 -2.17 -33.70
C SER A 543 9.12 -1.76 -32.46
N SER A 544 8.41 -1.52 -31.35
CA SER A 544 8.96 -1.14 -30.07
C SER A 544 10.10 -2.09 -29.70
N ARG A 545 11.35 -1.62 -29.77
CA ARG A 545 12.51 -2.33 -29.24
C ARG A 545 12.36 -2.41 -27.72
N ILE A 546 11.76 -3.50 -27.27
CA ILE A 546 11.75 -3.90 -25.87
C ILE A 546 13.18 -4.31 -25.54
N SER A 547 13.77 -3.71 -24.51
CA SER A 547 15.16 -3.98 -24.12
C SER A 547 15.34 -5.47 -23.77
N VAL A 548 16.52 -6.02 -24.07
CA VAL A 548 16.89 -7.43 -23.79
C VAL A 548 16.73 -7.80 -22.29
N THR A 549 16.73 -6.81 -21.39
CA THR A 549 16.47 -6.94 -19.95
C THR A 549 15.01 -7.28 -19.57
N GLU A 550 14.06 -7.17 -20.51
CA GLU A 550 12.63 -7.48 -20.29
C GLU A 550 12.26 -8.94 -20.60
N GLU A 551 13.17 -9.75 -21.18
CA GLU A 551 12.77 -11.03 -21.75
C GLU A 551 12.45 -12.12 -20.72
N HIS A 552 12.96 -12.07 -19.48
CA HIS A 552 12.68 -13.04 -18.42
C HIS A 552 12.50 -12.36 -17.06
N ARG A 553 11.28 -11.90 -16.76
CA ARG A 553 10.90 -11.38 -15.43
C ARG A 553 10.30 -12.49 -14.57
N GLU A 554 10.88 -12.71 -13.39
CA GLU A 554 10.38 -13.63 -12.38
C GLU A 554 9.96 -12.91 -11.09
N THR A 555 9.06 -13.52 -10.32
CA THR A 555 8.68 -12.98 -9.02
C THR A 555 9.81 -13.14 -8.00
N LYS A 556 10.29 -12.01 -7.47
CA LYS A 556 11.20 -11.98 -6.32
C LYS A 556 10.42 -12.22 -5.02
N VAL A 557 10.39 -13.47 -4.55
CA VAL A 557 9.60 -13.89 -3.38
C VAL A 557 9.93 -13.08 -2.10
N ASN A 558 11.17 -12.65 -1.94
CA ASN A 558 11.62 -11.82 -0.82
C ASN A 558 11.08 -10.37 -0.85
N GLU A 559 10.61 -9.88 -1.99
CA GLU A 559 10.00 -8.55 -2.14
C GLU A 559 8.48 -8.55 -1.93
N LEU A 560 7.86 -9.73 -1.82
CA LEU A 560 6.42 -9.86 -1.62
C LEU A 560 6.02 -9.40 -0.22
N SER A 561 4.89 -8.69 -0.13
CA SER A 561 4.33 -8.25 1.15
C SER A 561 2.90 -7.73 1.00
N PRO A 562 2.01 -7.99 1.97
CA PRO A 562 0.59 -7.64 1.89
C PRO A 562 0.31 -6.18 2.28
N VAL A 563 1.12 -5.22 1.83
CA VAL A 563 1.02 -3.81 2.25
C VAL A 563 -0.31 -3.19 1.85
N PHE A 564 -0.75 -3.38 0.59
CA PHE A 564 -2.05 -2.88 0.13
C PHE A 564 -3.22 -3.66 0.76
N HIS A 565 -3.04 -4.96 1.05
CA HIS A 565 -4.03 -5.74 1.79
C HIS A 565 -4.26 -5.15 3.19
N GLN A 566 -3.19 -4.85 3.94
CA GLN A 566 -3.31 -4.20 5.25
C GLN A 566 -4.02 -2.85 5.18
N PHE A 567 -3.85 -2.10 4.09
CA PHE A 567 -4.59 -0.86 3.86
C PHE A 567 -6.10 -1.11 3.64
N LEU A 568 -6.46 -2.12 2.84
CA LEU A 568 -7.85 -2.49 2.64
C LEU A 568 -8.49 -3.01 3.94
N ASP A 569 -7.77 -3.80 4.74
CA ASP A 569 -8.21 -4.26 6.06
C ASP A 569 -8.41 -3.07 7.02
N ALA A 570 -7.43 -2.16 7.13
CA ALA A 570 -7.58 -0.94 7.92
C ALA A 570 -8.76 -0.06 7.45
N THR A 571 -9.03 0.00 6.14
CA THR A 571 -10.21 0.68 5.59
C THR A 571 -11.50 -0.04 5.97
N TYR A 572 -11.51 -1.38 5.97
CA TYR A 572 -12.62 -2.17 6.48
C TYR A 572 -12.90 -1.88 7.95
N GLN A 573 -11.87 -1.74 8.80
CA GLN A 573 -12.07 -1.36 10.20
C GLN A 573 -12.80 -0.01 10.31
N LEU A 574 -12.42 0.98 9.50
CA LEU A 574 -13.09 2.29 9.47
C LEU A 574 -14.53 2.19 8.98
N LEU A 575 -14.79 1.42 7.93
CA LEU A 575 -16.12 1.15 7.39
C LEU A 575 -17.01 0.48 8.45
N TYR A 576 -16.50 -0.55 9.11
CA TYR A 576 -17.20 -1.28 10.17
C TYR A 576 -17.53 -0.37 11.36
N GLN A 577 -16.57 0.44 11.79
CA GLN A 577 -16.71 1.36 12.92
C GLN A 577 -17.63 2.56 12.63
N ASN A 578 -17.87 2.88 11.35
CA ASN A 578 -18.64 4.05 10.90
C ASN A 578 -19.60 3.67 9.75
N PRO A 579 -20.63 2.84 10.02
CA PRO A 579 -21.42 2.15 8.99
C PRO A 579 -22.23 3.05 8.05
N THR A 580 -22.43 4.33 8.41
CA THR A 580 -23.17 5.31 7.59
C THR A 580 -22.25 6.28 6.85
N ARG A 581 -20.93 6.25 7.08
CA ARG A 581 -20.02 7.31 6.62
C ARG A 581 -19.29 7.00 5.31
N PHE A 582 -19.53 5.83 4.72
CA PHE A 582 -18.90 5.36 3.49
C PHE A 582 -19.95 5.00 2.43
N GLU A 583 -19.76 5.50 1.21
CA GLU A 583 -20.63 5.20 0.07
C GLU A 583 -20.43 3.75 -0.38
N PHE A 584 -19.22 3.22 -0.27
CA PHE A 584 -18.94 1.84 -0.65
C PHE A 584 -19.19 0.85 0.48
N ASN A 585 -19.54 -0.38 0.10
CA ASN A 585 -19.74 -1.50 1.02
C ASN A 585 -18.50 -2.42 1.10
N GLU A 586 -18.56 -3.45 1.93
CA GLU A 586 -17.46 -4.40 2.10
C GLU A 586 -17.12 -5.17 0.81
N ARG A 587 -18.13 -5.49 -0.02
CA ARG A 587 -17.95 -6.20 -1.31
C ARG A 587 -17.04 -5.42 -2.24
N PHE A 588 -17.11 -4.09 -2.23
CA PHE A 588 -16.19 -3.23 -2.99
C PHE A 588 -14.73 -3.51 -2.62
N LEU A 589 -14.38 -3.44 -1.33
CA LEU A 589 -13.00 -3.66 -0.86
C LEU A 589 -12.49 -5.06 -1.20
N LYS A 590 -13.31 -6.11 -0.99
CA LYS A 590 -12.96 -7.49 -1.36
C LYS A 590 -12.72 -7.64 -2.86
N ARG A 591 -13.53 -6.97 -3.68
CA ARG A 591 -13.36 -7.01 -5.14
C ARG A 591 -12.16 -6.23 -5.63
N VAL A 592 -11.80 -5.12 -4.98
CA VAL A 592 -10.53 -4.42 -5.26
C VAL A 592 -9.35 -5.36 -4.99
N PHE A 593 -9.36 -6.06 -3.86
CA PHE A 593 -8.34 -7.07 -3.55
C PHE A 593 -8.31 -8.23 -4.56
N TYR A 594 -9.46 -8.76 -4.96
CA TYR A 594 -9.50 -9.80 -6.00
C TYR A 594 -8.84 -9.31 -7.30
N HIS A 595 -9.18 -8.09 -7.73
CA HIS A 595 -8.67 -7.56 -8.99
C HIS A 595 -7.20 -7.13 -8.94
N LEU A 596 -6.63 -6.89 -7.75
CA LEU A 596 -5.18 -6.78 -7.55
C LEU A 596 -4.43 -7.99 -8.11
N TYR A 597 -4.98 -9.20 -7.96
CA TYR A 597 -4.34 -10.45 -8.40
C TYR A 597 -4.99 -11.08 -9.63
N SER A 598 -6.18 -10.64 -10.04
CA SER A 598 -6.83 -11.20 -11.23
C SER A 598 -5.97 -11.03 -12.49
N CYS A 599 -5.22 -9.93 -12.57
CA CYS A 599 -4.54 -9.45 -13.78
C CYS A 599 -5.47 -9.40 -15.00
N GLN A 600 -6.78 -9.23 -14.79
CA GLN A 600 -7.77 -8.99 -15.83
C GLN A 600 -7.71 -7.53 -16.34
N TYR A 601 -7.20 -6.62 -15.51
CA TYR A 601 -7.09 -5.19 -15.79
C TYR A 601 -5.64 -4.72 -15.61
N GLY A 602 -5.29 -3.61 -16.25
CA GLY A 602 -3.94 -3.04 -16.21
C GLY A 602 -3.61 -2.20 -14.99
N THR A 603 -4.60 -1.85 -14.17
CA THR A 603 -4.48 -0.86 -13.09
C THR A 603 -3.34 -1.13 -12.11
N PHE A 604 -3.14 -2.39 -11.69
CA PHE A 604 -2.16 -2.76 -10.65
C PHE A 604 -0.93 -3.54 -11.17
N LEU A 605 -0.63 -3.46 -12.48
CA LEU A 605 0.43 -4.30 -13.08
C LEU A 605 1.86 -3.76 -12.94
N PHE A 606 2.01 -2.46 -12.70
CA PHE A 606 3.28 -1.74 -12.73
C PHE A 606 3.62 -1.15 -11.36
N ASP A 607 4.87 -0.72 -11.17
CA ASP A 607 5.35 -0.25 -9.87
C ASP A 607 5.21 1.27 -9.65
N ASN A 608 5.01 2.04 -10.71
CA ASN A 608 4.91 3.51 -10.65
C ASN A 608 4.24 4.09 -11.90
N GLU A 609 3.98 5.41 -11.88
CA GLU A 609 3.34 6.13 -12.99
C GLU A 609 4.17 6.11 -14.27
N LYS A 610 5.50 6.31 -14.16
CA LYS A 610 6.42 6.30 -15.31
C LYS A 610 6.30 4.99 -16.10
N GLU A 611 6.36 3.85 -15.42
CA GLU A 611 6.22 2.53 -16.05
C GLU A 611 4.85 2.35 -16.73
N ARG A 612 3.75 2.84 -16.12
CA ARG A 612 2.40 2.78 -16.71
C ARG A 612 2.32 3.58 -18.02
N VAL A 613 2.92 4.77 -18.04
CA VAL A 613 2.98 5.65 -19.22
C VAL A 613 3.85 5.01 -20.30
N GLU A 614 5.07 4.59 -19.97
CA GLU A 614 6.01 3.97 -20.92
C GLU A 614 5.46 2.68 -21.53
N ALA A 615 4.73 1.88 -20.75
CA ALA A 615 4.09 0.66 -21.23
C ALA A 615 2.78 0.91 -22.00
N ARG A 616 2.32 2.16 -22.11
CA ARG A 616 1.04 2.56 -22.70
C ARG A 616 -0.14 1.79 -22.09
N ALA A 617 -0.14 1.64 -20.76
CA ALA A 617 -1.11 0.80 -20.04
C ALA A 617 -2.56 1.22 -20.31
N ALA A 618 -2.85 2.52 -20.32
CA ALA A 618 -4.19 3.06 -20.56
C ALA A 618 -4.75 2.74 -21.95
N GLU A 619 -3.87 2.56 -22.94
CA GLU A 619 -4.24 2.29 -24.33
C GLU A 619 -4.29 0.79 -24.63
N ARG A 620 -3.45 0.00 -23.95
CA ARG A 620 -3.28 -1.45 -24.21
C ARG A 620 -4.10 -2.34 -23.29
N THR A 621 -4.70 -1.79 -22.25
CA THR A 621 -5.45 -2.54 -21.23
C THR A 621 -6.67 -1.77 -20.75
N ARG A 622 -7.60 -2.46 -20.07
CA ARG A 622 -8.73 -1.81 -19.40
C ARG A 622 -8.42 -1.46 -17.96
N SER A 623 -9.12 -0.45 -17.44
CA SER A 623 -9.04 -0.06 -16.04
C SER A 623 -9.97 -0.92 -15.21
N VAL A 624 -9.52 -1.36 -14.04
CA VAL A 624 -10.40 -2.06 -13.08
C VAL A 624 -11.56 -1.18 -12.64
N TRP A 625 -11.42 0.15 -12.72
CA TRP A 625 -12.48 1.07 -12.34
C TRP A 625 -13.70 0.96 -13.24
N ASP A 626 -13.54 0.54 -14.50
CA ASP A 626 -14.65 0.22 -15.42
C ASP A 626 -15.60 -0.81 -14.79
N TYR A 627 -15.03 -1.84 -14.14
CA TYR A 627 -15.78 -2.92 -13.49
C TYR A 627 -16.69 -2.41 -12.38
N PHE A 628 -16.19 -1.47 -11.58
CA PHE A 628 -16.90 -0.91 -10.43
C PHE A 628 -17.92 0.14 -10.84
N LEU A 629 -17.57 1.03 -11.77
CA LEU A 629 -18.41 2.15 -12.19
C LEU A 629 -19.68 1.68 -12.90
N CYS A 630 -19.57 0.70 -13.80
CA CYS A 630 -20.76 0.16 -14.49
C CYS A 630 -21.67 -0.70 -13.60
N ARG A 631 -21.24 -1.04 -12.39
CA ARG A 631 -21.96 -1.86 -11.41
C ARG A 631 -22.03 -1.18 -10.04
N LYS A 632 -22.07 0.16 -10.03
CA LYS A 632 -21.97 0.98 -8.82
C LYS A 632 -22.96 0.56 -7.73
N GLU A 633 -24.17 0.18 -8.11
CA GLU A 633 -25.22 -0.27 -7.17
C GLU A 633 -24.81 -1.49 -6.34
N GLU A 634 -24.08 -2.46 -6.92
CA GLU A 634 -23.60 -3.65 -6.19
C GLU A 634 -22.58 -3.31 -5.11
N PHE A 635 -21.88 -2.19 -5.29
CA PHE A 635 -20.80 -1.74 -4.43
C PHE A 635 -21.21 -0.62 -3.48
N SER A 636 -22.44 -0.12 -3.62
CA SER A 636 -22.96 0.97 -2.80
C SER A 636 -23.51 0.47 -1.47
N ASN A 637 -23.32 1.25 -0.42
CA ASN A 637 -23.84 1.05 0.92
C ASN A 637 -25.17 1.80 1.06
N LYS A 638 -26.26 1.06 1.25
CA LYS A 638 -27.61 1.64 1.39
C LYS A 638 -27.78 2.52 2.63
N LYS A 639 -26.90 2.41 3.62
CA LYS A 639 -26.92 3.21 4.86
C LYS A 639 -26.09 4.49 4.76
N TYR A 640 -25.48 4.77 3.61
CA TYR A 640 -24.61 5.92 3.44
C TYR A 640 -25.38 7.23 3.62
N ASP A 641 -24.91 8.08 4.53
CA ASP A 641 -25.35 9.45 4.72
C ASP A 641 -24.23 10.40 4.22
N PRO A 642 -24.44 11.10 3.08
CA PRO A 642 -23.46 12.04 2.55
C PRO A 642 -23.40 13.36 3.33
N THR A 643 -24.31 13.59 4.29
CA THR A 643 -24.37 14.84 5.06
C THR A 643 -23.09 15.03 5.87
N VAL A 644 -22.50 16.21 5.78
CA VAL A 644 -21.34 16.63 6.56
C VAL A 644 -21.70 17.92 7.29
N ASP A 645 -21.69 17.85 8.61
CA ASP A 645 -21.93 18.98 9.49
C ASP A 645 -21.03 18.85 10.72
N ASP A 646 -20.01 19.70 10.79
CA ASP A 646 -19.05 19.71 11.89
C ASP A 646 -19.63 20.19 13.22
N SER A 647 -20.84 20.80 13.21
CA SER A 647 -21.55 21.23 14.41
C SER A 647 -22.41 20.13 15.04
N VAL A 648 -22.69 19.06 14.30
CA VAL A 648 -23.59 17.97 14.73
C VAL A 648 -22.80 16.70 15.02
N ARG A 649 -22.94 16.19 16.25
CA ARG A 649 -22.28 14.95 16.66
C ARG A 649 -22.68 13.77 15.78
N GLY A 650 -21.70 13.03 15.27
CA GLY A 650 -21.87 11.91 14.35
C GLY A 650 -21.94 12.29 12.87
N LYS A 651 -22.05 13.58 12.53
CA LYS A 651 -22.05 14.12 11.16
C LYS A 651 -20.78 14.90 10.82
N GLU A 652 -19.84 14.96 11.74
CA GLU A 652 -18.56 15.66 11.57
C GLU A 652 -17.81 15.08 10.37
N ARG A 653 -17.07 15.93 9.66
CA ARG A 653 -16.21 15.48 8.56
C ARG A 653 -15.17 14.47 9.05
N ILE A 654 -14.56 14.73 10.20
CA ILE A 654 -13.42 13.96 10.67
C ILE A 654 -13.90 12.70 11.37
N ILE A 655 -13.33 11.55 11.04
CA ILE A 655 -13.52 10.30 11.77
C ILE A 655 -12.18 9.84 12.36
N PHE A 656 -12.22 9.17 13.51
CA PHE A 656 -11.04 8.61 14.15
C PHE A 656 -11.16 7.09 14.30
N PRO A 657 -10.12 6.32 13.90
CA PRO A 657 -10.05 4.90 14.19
C PRO A 657 -10.13 4.62 15.70
N ARG A 658 -10.97 3.66 16.09
CA ARG A 658 -11.04 3.10 17.44
C ARG A 658 -10.18 1.85 17.49
N THR A 659 -8.92 1.99 17.89
CA THR A 659 -7.91 0.92 17.85
C THR A 659 -8.22 -0.26 18.77
N ALA A 660 -8.93 -0.02 19.88
CA ALA A 660 -9.40 -1.06 20.80
C ALA A 660 -10.50 -1.95 20.19
N GLU A 661 -11.19 -1.47 19.16
CA GLU A 661 -12.25 -2.22 18.45
C GLU A 661 -11.72 -2.89 17.16
N THR A 662 -10.40 -2.98 16.99
CA THR A 662 -9.81 -3.64 15.82
C THR A 662 -10.11 -5.14 15.88
N ARG A 663 -10.67 -5.70 14.80
CA ARG A 663 -11.16 -7.08 14.75
C ARG A 663 -10.73 -7.79 13.47
N TRP A 664 -10.89 -9.11 13.41
CA TRP A 664 -10.66 -9.85 12.16
C TRP A 664 -11.70 -9.50 11.10
N TRP A 665 -11.23 -9.28 9.88
CA TRP A 665 -12.07 -9.21 8.68
C TRP A 665 -12.48 -10.63 8.25
N ALA A 666 -13.37 -11.25 9.04
CA ALA A 666 -13.64 -12.68 8.95
C ALA A 666 -14.09 -13.14 7.56
N GLU A 667 -15.04 -12.43 6.95
CA GLU A 667 -15.59 -12.81 5.64
C GLU A 667 -14.52 -12.79 4.53
N PHE A 668 -13.56 -11.86 4.61
CA PHE A 668 -12.45 -11.79 3.65
C PHE A 668 -11.50 -13.00 3.76
N PHE A 669 -11.26 -13.50 4.97
CA PHE A 669 -10.52 -14.74 5.19
C PHE A 669 -11.36 -16.01 4.97
N GLY A 670 -12.57 -15.87 4.42
CA GLY A 670 -13.48 -16.98 4.11
C GLY A 670 -14.11 -17.64 5.34
N ARG A 671 -14.19 -16.91 6.46
CA ARG A 671 -14.70 -17.37 7.76
C ARG A 671 -15.92 -16.62 8.22
N THR A 672 -16.67 -17.24 9.13
CA THR A 672 -17.74 -16.54 9.84
C THR A 672 -17.15 -15.64 10.92
N ASP A 673 -17.94 -14.65 11.32
CA ASP A 673 -17.53 -13.74 12.38
C ASP A 673 -17.30 -14.50 13.69
N GLU A 674 -18.09 -15.55 13.94
CA GLU A 674 -17.98 -16.35 15.15
C GLU A 674 -16.68 -17.15 15.21
N GLU A 675 -16.23 -17.69 14.07
CA GLU A 675 -14.97 -18.45 13.98
C GLU A 675 -13.74 -17.59 14.33
N MET A 676 -13.78 -16.30 13.97
CA MET A 676 -12.61 -15.42 14.04
C MET A 676 -12.65 -14.42 15.21
N ASN A 677 -13.84 -13.99 15.64
CA ASN A 677 -14.02 -12.86 16.56
C ASN A 677 -14.78 -13.18 17.87
N SER A 678 -15.43 -14.36 18.02
CA SER A 678 -16.19 -14.68 19.25
C SER A 678 -15.36 -14.88 20.52
N PHE A 679 -14.03 -14.81 20.44
CA PHE A 679 -13.15 -15.12 21.56
C PHE A 679 -12.11 -14.00 21.73
N GLY A 680 -12.53 -12.86 22.31
CA GLY A 680 -11.63 -11.72 22.46
C GLY A 680 -12.15 -10.45 23.14
N THR A 681 -12.86 -10.53 24.27
CA THR A 681 -12.89 -9.43 25.28
C THR A 681 -11.74 -9.51 26.29
N TYR A 682 -10.74 -10.37 26.05
CA TYR A 682 -9.59 -10.56 26.95
C TYR A 682 -8.26 -10.28 26.26
N ILE A 683 -8.03 -9.02 25.87
CA ILE A 683 -6.67 -8.47 25.72
C ILE A 683 -6.65 -7.10 26.41
N HIS A 684 -6.86 -7.11 27.72
CA HIS A 684 -6.45 -6.06 28.63
C HIS A 684 -5.94 -6.72 29.91
N ALA A 685 -4.62 -6.91 29.96
CA ALA A 685 -3.80 -6.98 31.17
C ALA A 685 -2.41 -6.47 30.79
#